data_AF-W9L5B2-F1
#
_entry.id   AF-W9L5B2-F1
#
_cell.length_a   1.000
_cell.length_b   1.000
_cell.length_c   1.000
_cell.angle_alpha   90.00
_cell.angle_beta   90.00
_cell.angle_gamma   90.00
#
_symmetry.space_group_name_H-M   'P 1'
#
loop_
_entity.id
_entity.type
_entity.pdbx_description
1 polymer ?
#
loop_
_entity_poly.entity_id
_entity_poly.type
_entity_poly.pdbx_seq_one_letter_code
_entity_poly.pdbx_strand_id
1 'polypeptide(L)'
;MNATSADQAPAQTQNAAAAPAVAPASTQQPQIQTQVQRQQEQQQKKTAPSENASPRRTLAMTRDRHNQQSLGASLNTSVKQARVLMVGAGGIGCELLKNLVLTGFGEIHIVDLDTIDLSNLNRQFLFRHEHIKKSKALVAKEAAERFNPNVKIVAHHANIKDDEFTVTWFQQFRIAFNALDNLEARRHVNKMCLAADVPLIESGTTGFNGQVQVIKKGVTACYDCTPKEAPKSFPVCTIRSTPSQPIHCIVWGKSYLLNEIFGTSEDQAAFDHSTDADNAKEIEELKKESEALKMIRDATGTSKFPQMLFDKVFNADIERLRSVEGMWTSRRAPEPLQYQTILAQAGEAIANKDKILNDDQRVWSLEESLVVFNDSLDRLSKRILELKKNKKPEDPDPTITFDKDDIDTLDFVTASANIRSTIFGIDKKSRFDTKQMAGNIIPAIATTNAIVAGLCVLQSFKVLKGEYAQSKEVFLTPFAPARLLAPDRSREPNPECPVCSVYFTSIVADLSRATLKDLVDDIVMSKLGFEGKEFVVNNDIGTLVECFEDGDDENLPKKLTDLGIKKDSFLTVIDQDDEDTLVNVVINVQEGTLKEDEKPVKATFSEIPEIPRRPKKLQPVAANGNGELNDEQAVSAEPKGIKRPHGEDGEPPLKKLKITESGTDIVDVDEVQSRAAGGAIVIDD
;
A
#
# COMPACT_ATOMS: atom_id res chain seq x y z
N MET A 1 33.17 -34.41 39.82
CA MET A 1 34.30 -35.32 40.10
C MET A 1 33.80 -36.74 39.95
N ASN A 2 34.57 -37.61 39.30
CA ASN A 2 34.43 -39.08 39.25
C ASN A 2 33.11 -39.66 38.69
N ALA A 3 33.03 -40.94 38.32
CA ALA A 3 33.81 -41.70 37.32
C ALA A 3 33.19 -43.12 37.19
N THR A 4 33.21 -43.72 35.98
CA THR A 4 33.07 -45.18 35.72
C THR A 4 31.75 -45.85 36.19
N SER A 5 31.32 -47.05 35.75
CA SER A 5 31.55 -47.88 34.54
C SER A 5 30.63 -49.12 34.60
N ALA A 6 30.34 -49.76 33.45
CA ALA A 6 29.92 -51.18 33.34
C ALA A 6 28.53 -51.56 33.94
N ASP A 7 27.91 -52.72 33.64
CA ASP A 7 27.81 -53.53 32.39
C ASP A 7 26.67 -54.58 32.56
N GLN A 8 26.25 -55.25 31.48
CA GLN A 8 25.52 -56.55 31.41
C GLN A 8 24.11 -56.74 32.04
N ALA A 9 23.15 -57.00 31.13
CA ALA A 9 22.20 -58.14 31.03
C ALA A 9 21.64 -58.88 32.28
N PRO A 10 20.42 -59.44 32.18
CA PRO A 10 20.33 -60.86 31.77
C PRO A 10 19.15 -61.26 30.85
N ALA A 11 19.34 -62.39 30.13
CA ALA A 11 18.47 -63.55 29.87
C ALA A 11 16.91 -63.43 29.96
N GLN A 12 16.06 -64.16 29.20
CA GLN A 12 16.18 -65.21 28.16
C GLN A 12 14.79 -65.26 27.40
N THR A 13 14.36 -66.20 26.53
CA THR A 13 14.72 -67.61 26.16
C THR A 13 14.15 -67.96 24.76
N GLN A 14 14.70 -68.99 24.09
CA GLN A 14 14.09 -70.09 23.27
C GLN A 14 12.75 -69.89 22.50
N ASN A 15 12.47 -70.46 21.31
CA ASN A 15 13.12 -71.34 20.30
C ASN A 15 12.29 -71.21 18.97
N ALA A 16 12.48 -71.86 17.79
CA ALA A 16 13.31 -72.97 17.27
C ALA A 16 13.63 -72.71 15.75
N ALA A 17 14.61 -73.32 15.06
CA ALA A 17 14.71 -74.66 14.43
C ALA A 17 13.74 -74.92 13.22
N ALA A 18 14.15 -75.48 12.05
CA ALA A 18 15.45 -76.00 11.59
C ALA A 18 15.64 -76.03 10.03
N ALA A 19 16.84 -75.64 9.54
CA ALA A 19 17.89 -76.39 8.77
C ALA A 19 17.55 -77.60 7.83
N PRO A 20 18.49 -78.13 6.97
CA PRO A 20 19.45 -77.49 6.02
C PRO A 20 19.78 -78.35 4.73
N ALA A 21 20.96 -78.08 4.09
CA ALA A 21 21.79 -78.95 3.19
C ALA A 21 21.46 -78.98 1.67
N VAL A 22 22.30 -79.41 0.71
CA VAL A 22 23.64 -80.10 0.64
C VAL A 22 24.53 -79.48 -0.48
N ALA A 23 25.85 -79.75 -0.55
CA ALA A 23 26.77 -79.37 -1.66
C ALA A 23 27.68 -80.55 -2.10
N PRO A 24 28.33 -80.50 -3.30
CA PRO A 24 29.79 -80.80 -3.35
C PRO A 24 30.64 -80.11 -4.47
N ALA A 25 31.93 -79.91 -4.14
CA ALA A 25 33.21 -80.18 -4.87
C ALA A 25 33.24 -80.42 -6.42
N SER A 26 34.32 -80.18 -7.19
CA SER A 26 35.71 -79.59 -7.05
C SER A 26 36.38 -79.54 -8.46
N THR A 27 37.63 -79.11 -8.78
CA THR A 27 38.84 -78.65 -8.04
C THR A 27 39.47 -77.41 -8.79
N GLN A 28 40.74 -77.14 -9.17
CA GLN A 28 42.12 -77.71 -9.04
C GLN A 28 43.21 -76.60 -9.25
N GLN A 29 44.51 -76.92 -9.10
CA GLN A 29 45.73 -76.09 -9.32
C GLN A 29 46.91 -77.03 -9.76
N PRO A 30 48.15 -76.60 -10.20
CA PRO A 30 48.85 -75.34 -9.87
C PRO A 30 49.87 -74.72 -10.92
N GLN A 31 50.54 -73.63 -10.47
CA GLN A 31 51.92 -73.16 -10.75
C GLN A 31 52.40 -72.56 -12.11
N ILE A 32 52.90 -71.31 -11.99
CA ILE A 32 54.20 -70.75 -12.49
C ILE A 32 54.59 -70.93 -13.98
N GLN A 33 54.42 -69.85 -14.77
CA GLN A 33 55.48 -69.22 -15.60
C GLN A 33 54.97 -67.89 -16.24
N THR A 34 55.86 -67.09 -16.85
CA THR A 34 55.61 -65.82 -17.61
C THR A 34 55.44 -64.47 -16.86
N GLN A 35 56.16 -64.23 -15.75
CA GLN A 35 56.21 -62.89 -15.12
C GLN A 35 57.18 -61.88 -15.80
N VAL A 36 57.83 -62.24 -16.91
CA VAL A 36 58.95 -61.47 -17.52
C VAL A 36 58.57 -60.72 -18.81
N GLN A 37 57.52 -61.13 -19.52
CA GLN A 37 57.20 -60.59 -20.86
C GLN A 37 56.33 -59.32 -20.88
N ARG A 38 55.82 -58.82 -19.75
CA ARG A 38 54.94 -57.63 -19.70
C ARG A 38 55.61 -56.31 -19.27
N GLN A 39 56.92 -56.31 -19.01
CA GLN A 39 57.63 -55.10 -18.56
C GLN A 39 58.47 -54.40 -19.66
N GLN A 40 58.66 -55.02 -20.84
CA GLN A 40 59.48 -54.42 -21.91
C GLN A 40 58.71 -53.56 -22.92
N GLU A 41 57.38 -53.71 -23.04
CA GLU A 41 56.56 -52.87 -23.93
C GLU A 41 56.26 -51.46 -23.36
N GLN A 42 56.59 -51.19 -22.08
CA GLN A 42 56.26 -49.92 -21.41
C GLN A 42 57.36 -48.84 -21.44
N GLN A 43 58.51 -49.09 -22.08
CA GLN A 43 59.64 -48.14 -22.10
C GLN A 43 60.19 -47.75 -23.49
N GLN A 44 59.40 -47.86 -24.57
CA GLN A 44 59.86 -47.39 -25.89
C GLN A 44 58.77 -46.77 -26.80
N LYS A 45 58.08 -45.73 -26.29
CA LYS A 45 57.37 -44.73 -27.12
C LYS A 45 57.14 -43.40 -26.36
N LYS A 46 58.09 -42.47 -26.50
CA LYS A 46 57.98 -41.07 -26.03
C LYS A 46 58.40 -40.10 -27.15
N THR A 47 57.46 -39.61 -27.94
CA THR A 47 57.56 -38.36 -28.74
C THR A 47 56.22 -38.05 -29.42
N ALA A 48 55.86 -36.77 -29.45
CA ALA A 48 54.74 -36.18 -30.23
C ALA A 48 53.30 -36.59 -29.79
N PRO A 49 52.28 -35.76 -30.08
CA PRO A 49 51.16 -35.57 -29.15
C PRO A 49 49.94 -36.47 -29.41
N SER A 50 49.27 -36.84 -28.32
CA SER A 50 47.92 -37.42 -28.36
C SER A 50 46.90 -36.36 -27.94
N GLU A 51 46.07 -35.92 -28.88
CA GLU A 51 44.86 -35.17 -28.59
C GLU A 51 43.85 -36.11 -27.92
N ASN A 52 43.74 -36.06 -26.59
CA ASN A 52 42.52 -36.33 -25.79
C ASN A 52 42.81 -36.27 -24.28
N ALA A 53 43.52 -35.24 -23.82
CA ALA A 53 43.46 -34.85 -22.42
C ALA A 53 42.12 -34.12 -22.19
N SER A 54 41.05 -34.87 -21.91
CA SER A 54 39.78 -34.27 -21.51
C SER A 54 40.02 -33.43 -20.24
N PRO A 55 39.81 -32.10 -20.28
CA PRO A 55 40.10 -31.29 -19.12
C PRO A 55 39.15 -31.71 -18.00
N ARG A 56 39.71 -32.10 -16.85
CA ARG A 56 38.97 -32.06 -15.59
C ARG A 56 38.57 -30.60 -15.37
N ARG A 57 37.42 -30.20 -15.93
CA ARG A 57 36.74 -28.98 -15.56
C ARG A 57 36.51 -29.08 -14.05
N THR A 58 37.30 -28.34 -13.28
CA THR A 58 36.89 -27.89 -11.96
C THR A 58 35.61 -27.12 -12.18
N LEU A 59 34.47 -27.81 -12.01
CA LEU A 59 33.15 -27.20 -12.13
C LEU A 59 33.02 -26.21 -10.99
N ALA A 60 33.41 -24.96 -11.27
CA ALA A 60 33.13 -23.83 -10.42
C ALA A 60 31.63 -23.89 -10.13
N MET A 61 31.28 -24.08 -8.85
CA MET A 61 29.89 -24.32 -8.48
C MET A 61 29.06 -23.14 -8.99
N THR A 62 28.05 -23.41 -9.82
CA THR A 62 27.23 -22.35 -10.38
C THR A 62 26.56 -21.62 -9.22
N ARG A 63 26.47 -20.28 -9.31
CA ARG A 63 26.00 -19.43 -8.19
C ARG A 63 24.61 -19.81 -7.70
N ASP A 64 23.81 -20.45 -8.55
CA ASP A 64 22.46 -20.95 -8.30
C ASP A 64 22.40 -22.39 -7.77
N ARG A 65 23.50 -23.09 -7.49
CA ARG A 65 23.49 -24.50 -7.07
C ARG A 65 22.46 -24.77 -5.95
N HIS A 66 22.45 -23.92 -4.93
CA HIS A 66 21.52 -24.08 -3.81
C HIS A 66 20.06 -23.80 -4.20
N ASN A 67 19.82 -22.80 -5.07
CA ASN A 67 18.49 -22.50 -5.59
C ASN A 67 17.98 -23.66 -6.47
N GLN A 68 18.84 -24.26 -7.30
CA GLN A 68 18.53 -25.47 -8.07
C GLN A 68 18.24 -26.69 -7.17
N GLN A 69 18.95 -26.83 -6.04
CA GLN A 69 18.70 -27.90 -5.06
C GLN A 69 17.38 -27.70 -4.31
N SER A 70 17.03 -26.47 -3.91
CA SER A 70 15.83 -26.18 -3.11
C SER A 70 14.56 -26.01 -3.92
N LEU A 71 14.63 -25.45 -5.14
CA LEU A 71 13.49 -25.20 -6.02
C LEU A 71 13.27 -26.32 -7.04
N GLY A 72 14.29 -27.16 -7.28
CA GLY A 72 14.34 -28.09 -8.41
C GLY A 72 14.66 -27.39 -9.73
N ALA A 73 15.12 -28.16 -10.72
CA ALA A 73 15.64 -27.62 -11.99
C ALA A 73 14.60 -26.82 -12.80
N SER A 74 13.33 -27.25 -12.80
CA SER A 74 12.25 -26.58 -13.55
C SER A 74 11.99 -25.17 -13.01
N LEU A 75 11.58 -25.05 -11.73
CA LEU A 75 11.27 -23.75 -11.12
C LEU A 75 12.50 -22.82 -11.06
N ASN A 76 13.72 -23.34 -10.80
CA ASN A 76 14.95 -22.54 -10.88
C ASN A 76 15.18 -21.96 -12.29
N THR A 77 14.77 -22.68 -13.33
CA THR A 77 14.81 -22.17 -14.72
C THR A 77 13.72 -21.14 -14.96
N SER A 78 12.49 -21.39 -14.51
CA SER A 78 11.38 -20.42 -14.61
C SER A 78 11.66 -19.11 -13.88
N VAL A 79 12.33 -19.16 -12.72
CA VAL A 79 12.82 -17.98 -11.98
C VAL A 79 13.85 -17.22 -12.82
N LYS A 80 14.87 -17.91 -13.34
CA LYS A 80 15.90 -17.30 -14.20
C LYS A 80 15.39 -16.72 -15.52
N GLN A 81 14.24 -17.19 -16.00
CA GLN A 81 13.57 -16.66 -17.20
C GLN A 81 12.50 -15.61 -16.86
N ALA A 82 12.13 -15.45 -15.58
CA ALA A 82 11.10 -14.50 -15.18
C ALA A 82 11.65 -13.07 -15.23
N ARG A 83 11.01 -12.27 -16.10
CA ARG A 83 11.05 -10.80 -16.07
C ARG A 83 9.93 -10.32 -15.16
N VAL A 84 10.24 -9.54 -14.14
CA VAL A 84 9.29 -9.13 -13.09
C VAL A 84 9.31 -7.62 -12.83
N LEU A 85 8.17 -7.09 -12.42
CA LEU A 85 8.00 -5.70 -12.00
C LEU A 85 7.92 -5.60 -10.47
N MET A 86 8.64 -4.67 -9.87
CA MET A 86 8.55 -4.32 -8.46
C MET A 86 8.24 -2.82 -8.35
N VAL A 87 7.06 -2.49 -7.83
CA VAL A 87 6.62 -1.10 -7.63
C VAL A 87 6.82 -0.71 -6.17
N GLY A 88 7.64 0.30 -5.94
CA GLY A 88 8.13 0.72 -4.62
C GLY A 88 9.47 0.08 -4.24
N ALA A 89 10.48 0.92 -4.01
CA ALA A 89 11.82 0.58 -3.53
C ALA A 89 12.01 0.88 -2.01
N GLY A 90 10.92 1.20 -1.30
CA GLY A 90 10.89 1.50 0.13
C GLY A 90 11.16 0.29 1.05
N GLY A 91 10.47 0.24 2.20
CA GLY A 91 10.74 -0.73 3.28
C GLY A 91 10.68 -2.20 2.84
N ILE A 92 9.55 -2.60 2.25
CA ILE A 92 9.39 -3.95 1.69
C ILE A 92 10.23 -4.09 0.41
N GLY A 93 10.31 -3.05 -0.43
CA GLY A 93 11.00 -3.05 -1.71
C GLY A 93 12.50 -3.37 -1.61
N CYS A 94 13.22 -2.77 -0.66
CA CYS A 94 14.63 -3.08 -0.39
C CYS A 94 14.84 -4.57 -0.07
N GLU A 95 14.02 -5.13 0.83
CA GLU A 95 14.09 -6.52 1.26
C GLU A 95 13.68 -7.49 0.15
N LEU A 96 12.66 -7.13 -0.63
CA LEU A 96 12.15 -7.91 -1.76
C LEU A 96 13.15 -7.94 -2.91
N LEU A 97 13.76 -6.81 -3.27
CA LEU A 97 14.78 -6.74 -4.31
C LEU A 97 15.97 -7.66 -3.98
N LYS A 98 16.47 -7.61 -2.73
CA LYS A 98 17.47 -8.57 -2.24
C LYS A 98 17.02 -10.01 -2.44
N ASN A 99 15.80 -10.34 -2.05
CA ASN A 99 15.29 -11.71 -2.11
C ASN A 99 15.17 -12.17 -3.58
N LEU A 100 14.65 -11.34 -4.49
CA LEU A 100 14.57 -11.64 -5.93
C LEU A 100 15.96 -11.83 -6.55
N VAL A 101 16.90 -10.93 -6.28
CA VAL A 101 18.27 -10.96 -6.83
C VAL A 101 19.08 -12.16 -6.32
N LEU A 102 18.97 -12.51 -5.03
CA LEU A 102 19.63 -13.70 -4.46
C LEU A 102 18.96 -15.02 -4.88
N THR A 103 17.63 -15.02 -5.08
CA THR A 103 16.89 -16.16 -5.66
C THR A 103 17.22 -16.35 -7.14
N GLY A 104 17.70 -15.29 -7.82
CA GLY A 104 18.19 -15.36 -9.20
C GLY A 104 17.11 -15.13 -10.26
N PHE A 105 16.11 -14.30 -9.97
CA PHE A 105 15.17 -13.81 -10.98
C PHE A 105 15.92 -13.14 -12.13
N GLY A 106 15.56 -13.44 -13.38
CA GLY A 106 16.38 -13.06 -14.55
C GLY A 106 16.47 -11.56 -14.79
N GLU A 107 15.33 -10.88 -14.78
CA GLU A 107 15.24 -9.43 -15.01
C GLU A 107 14.23 -8.79 -14.07
N ILE A 108 14.61 -7.70 -13.41
CA ILE A 108 13.80 -6.98 -12.43
C ILE A 108 13.68 -5.51 -12.86
N HIS A 109 12.45 -5.05 -13.07
CA HIS A 109 12.13 -3.63 -13.21
C HIS A 109 11.72 -3.06 -11.86
N ILE A 110 12.29 -1.92 -11.49
CA ILE A 110 12.00 -1.16 -10.27
C ILE A 110 11.37 0.17 -10.68
N VAL A 111 10.21 0.51 -10.15
CA VAL A 111 9.59 1.85 -10.29
C VAL A 111 9.38 2.45 -8.91
N ASP A 112 9.95 3.62 -8.65
CA ASP A 112 9.77 4.40 -7.42
C ASP A 112 10.01 5.89 -7.72
N LEU A 113 9.11 6.77 -7.26
CA LEU A 113 9.13 8.21 -7.54
C LEU A 113 9.94 9.03 -6.52
N ASP A 114 10.31 8.45 -5.38
CA ASP A 114 10.84 9.19 -4.25
C ASP A 114 12.37 9.33 -4.27
N THR A 115 12.85 10.29 -3.48
CA THR A 115 14.25 10.36 -3.03
C THR A 115 14.42 9.77 -1.63
N ILE A 116 15.66 9.44 -1.27
CA ILE A 116 16.03 8.84 0.01
C ILE A 116 16.12 9.90 1.10
N ASP A 117 15.44 9.68 2.23
CA ASP A 117 15.52 10.56 3.40
C ASP A 117 16.15 9.91 4.63
N LEU A 118 16.65 10.72 5.57
CA LEU A 118 17.29 10.24 6.79
C LEU A 118 16.36 9.30 7.60
N SER A 119 15.05 9.63 7.62
CA SER A 119 14.00 8.83 8.26
C SER A 119 13.79 7.44 7.63
N ASN A 120 14.40 7.14 6.49
CA ASN A 120 14.26 5.87 5.77
C ASN A 120 15.34 4.84 6.19
N LEU A 121 16.52 5.31 6.63
CA LEU A 121 17.72 4.48 6.79
C LEU A 121 17.59 3.40 7.89
N ASN A 122 16.64 3.54 8.81
CA ASN A 122 16.39 2.54 9.87
C ASN A 122 15.78 1.22 9.35
N ARG A 123 15.24 1.20 8.12
CA ARG A 123 14.49 0.05 7.57
C ARG A 123 14.65 -0.20 6.08
N GLN A 124 15.35 0.67 5.36
CA GLN A 124 15.61 0.57 3.92
C GLN A 124 17.10 0.29 3.69
N PHE A 125 17.51 -0.96 3.98
CA PHE A 125 18.91 -1.31 4.23
C PHE A 125 19.86 -1.20 3.01
N LEU A 126 19.34 -0.96 1.81
CA LEU A 126 20.13 -0.63 0.61
C LEU A 126 20.71 0.79 0.67
N PHE A 127 20.10 1.69 1.45
CA PHE A 127 20.41 3.11 1.47
C PHE A 127 21.40 3.48 2.58
N ARG A 128 22.17 4.55 2.36
CA ARG A 128 23.25 5.03 3.23
C ARG A 128 23.14 6.55 3.37
N HIS A 129 23.86 7.12 4.33
CA HIS A 129 23.84 8.57 4.57
C HIS A 129 24.31 9.37 3.33
N GLU A 130 25.29 8.84 2.59
CA GLU A 130 25.78 9.37 1.30
C GLU A 130 24.78 9.25 0.13
N HIS A 131 23.60 8.64 0.36
CA HIS A 131 22.54 8.48 -0.63
C HIS A 131 21.33 9.41 -0.38
N ILE A 132 21.34 10.21 0.69
CA ILE A 132 20.25 11.14 1.01
C ILE A 132 20.01 12.13 -0.16
N LYS A 133 18.72 12.39 -0.43
CA LYS A 133 18.16 13.12 -1.59
C LYS A 133 18.50 12.55 -2.99
N LYS A 134 19.10 11.36 -3.11
CA LYS A 134 19.17 10.60 -4.39
C LYS A 134 17.92 9.74 -4.58
N SER A 135 17.61 9.37 -5.83
CA SER A 135 16.50 8.48 -6.19
C SER A 135 16.56 7.13 -5.47
N LYS A 136 15.44 6.67 -4.90
CA LYS A 136 15.35 5.32 -4.32
C LYS A 136 15.58 4.23 -5.37
N ALA A 137 14.93 4.33 -6.54
CA ALA A 137 15.01 3.31 -7.59
C ALA A 137 16.44 3.10 -8.10
N LEU A 138 17.14 4.20 -8.43
CA LEU A 138 18.50 4.14 -9.00
C LEU A 138 19.52 3.60 -7.99
N VAL A 139 19.49 4.09 -6.75
CA VAL A 139 20.40 3.63 -5.69
C VAL A 139 20.09 2.18 -5.27
N ALA A 140 18.82 1.77 -5.26
CA ALA A 140 18.45 0.39 -4.95
C ALA A 140 19.02 -0.58 -5.99
N LYS A 141 19.00 -0.20 -7.27
CA LYS A 141 19.71 -0.90 -8.35
C LYS A 141 21.22 -0.97 -8.09
N GLU A 142 21.90 0.16 -7.93
CA GLU A 142 23.36 0.21 -7.75
C GLU A 142 23.85 -0.60 -6.54
N ALA A 143 23.04 -0.69 -5.49
CA ALA A 143 23.31 -1.52 -4.32
C ALA A 143 23.07 -3.02 -4.60
N ALA A 144 21.96 -3.36 -5.24
CA ALA A 144 21.52 -4.74 -5.44
C ALA A 144 22.24 -5.48 -6.58
N GLU A 145 22.70 -4.80 -7.64
CA GLU A 145 23.50 -5.43 -8.72
C GLU A 145 24.75 -6.15 -8.16
N ARG A 146 25.33 -5.59 -7.08
CA ARG A 146 26.48 -6.16 -6.35
C ARG A 146 26.15 -7.52 -5.71
N PHE A 147 24.88 -7.83 -5.45
CA PHE A 147 24.46 -9.09 -4.83
C PHE A 147 24.41 -10.26 -5.83
N ASN A 148 24.17 -10.01 -7.13
CA ASN A 148 24.20 -11.06 -8.16
C ASN A 148 24.35 -10.45 -9.58
N PRO A 149 25.59 -10.35 -10.12
CA PRO A 149 25.84 -9.79 -11.46
C PRO A 149 25.20 -10.53 -12.64
N ASN A 150 24.53 -11.68 -12.41
CA ASN A 150 23.77 -12.40 -13.43
C ASN A 150 22.31 -11.91 -13.56
N VAL A 151 21.86 -10.99 -12.71
CA VAL A 151 20.49 -10.45 -12.69
C VAL A 151 20.48 -9.07 -13.32
N LYS A 152 19.66 -8.88 -14.36
CA LYS A 152 19.49 -7.58 -15.00
C LYS A 152 18.53 -6.72 -14.18
N ILE A 153 18.99 -5.57 -13.69
CA ILE A 153 18.15 -4.61 -12.96
C ILE A 153 17.94 -3.36 -13.81
N VAL A 154 16.67 -3.00 -14.03
CA VAL A 154 16.24 -1.77 -14.69
C VAL A 154 15.51 -0.93 -13.64
N ALA A 155 15.87 0.34 -13.51
CA ALA A 155 15.31 1.23 -12.50
C ALA A 155 14.79 2.50 -13.15
N HIS A 156 13.55 2.84 -12.81
CA HIS A 156 12.80 4.00 -13.31
C HIS A 156 12.53 4.91 -12.13
N HIS A 157 13.04 6.15 -12.19
CA HIS A 157 12.70 7.20 -11.22
C HIS A 157 11.48 7.96 -11.77
N ALA A 158 10.31 7.38 -11.58
CA ALA A 158 9.05 7.83 -12.17
C ALA A 158 7.87 7.39 -11.29
N ASN A 159 6.70 7.99 -11.49
CA ASN A 159 5.47 7.55 -10.87
C ASN A 159 4.84 6.44 -11.72
N ILE A 160 4.42 5.33 -11.10
CA ILE A 160 3.84 4.19 -11.82
C ILE A 160 2.56 4.53 -12.59
N LYS A 161 1.96 5.71 -12.32
CA LYS A 161 0.81 6.27 -13.05
C LYS A 161 1.18 7.04 -14.33
N ASP A 162 2.46 7.27 -14.62
CA ASP A 162 2.90 8.09 -15.76
C ASP A 162 2.63 7.38 -17.10
N ASP A 163 2.33 8.16 -18.15
CA ASP A 163 1.83 7.70 -19.47
C ASP A 163 2.75 6.67 -20.21
N GLU A 164 3.98 6.42 -19.72
CA GLU A 164 4.87 5.37 -20.26
C GLU A 164 4.52 3.95 -19.78
N PHE A 165 3.84 3.80 -18.64
CA PHE A 165 3.58 2.51 -17.99
C PHE A 165 2.28 1.84 -18.48
N THR A 166 2.11 1.80 -19.81
CA THR A 166 0.89 1.35 -20.51
C THR A 166 0.47 -0.11 -20.22
N VAL A 167 -0.75 -0.50 -20.61
CA VAL A 167 -1.20 -1.91 -20.46
C VAL A 167 -0.26 -2.88 -21.18
N THR A 168 0.20 -2.51 -22.38
CA THR A 168 1.20 -3.25 -23.16
C THR A 168 2.57 -3.30 -22.47
N TRP A 169 2.95 -2.24 -21.74
CA TRP A 169 4.15 -2.25 -20.90
C TRP A 169 3.99 -3.20 -19.69
N PHE A 170 2.80 -3.31 -19.09
CA PHE A 170 2.58 -4.31 -18.04
C PHE A 170 2.66 -5.76 -18.58
N GLN A 171 2.10 -6.04 -19.77
CA GLN A 171 2.08 -7.38 -20.40
C GLN A 171 3.48 -8.04 -20.56
N GLN A 172 4.57 -7.27 -20.54
CA GLN A 172 5.93 -7.80 -20.67
C GLN A 172 6.46 -8.52 -19.40
N PHE A 173 5.70 -8.51 -18.29
CA PHE A 173 6.10 -9.07 -17.00
C PHE A 173 5.39 -10.38 -16.67
N ARG A 174 6.14 -11.35 -16.14
CA ARG A 174 5.60 -12.66 -15.72
C ARG A 174 4.89 -12.59 -14.37
N ILE A 175 5.29 -11.65 -13.50
CA ILE A 175 4.73 -11.34 -12.18
C ILE A 175 4.99 -9.84 -11.90
N ALA A 176 4.01 -9.15 -11.30
CA ALA A 176 4.19 -7.85 -10.67
C ALA A 176 4.16 -7.97 -9.13
N PHE A 177 4.90 -7.11 -8.44
CA PHE A 177 4.95 -7.04 -6.97
C PHE A 177 4.69 -5.62 -6.49
N ASN A 178 3.75 -5.45 -5.56
CA ASN A 178 3.51 -4.17 -4.88
C ASN A 178 4.25 -4.12 -3.54
N ALA A 179 5.12 -3.13 -3.40
CA ALA A 179 5.80 -2.72 -2.17
C ALA A 179 5.51 -1.23 -1.83
N LEU A 180 4.39 -0.73 -2.35
CA LEU A 180 3.84 0.62 -2.18
C LEU A 180 3.29 0.87 -0.76
N ASP A 181 3.08 2.12 -0.38
CA ASP A 181 2.48 2.55 0.90
C ASP A 181 1.12 3.26 0.72
N ASN A 182 0.91 3.98 -0.37
CA ASN A 182 -0.32 4.70 -0.66
C ASN A 182 -1.40 3.84 -1.35
N LEU A 183 -2.67 4.19 -1.12
CA LEU A 183 -3.84 3.44 -1.62
C LEU A 183 -4.03 3.57 -3.14
N GLU A 184 -3.74 4.75 -3.69
CA GLU A 184 -4.05 5.09 -5.08
C GLU A 184 -3.16 4.35 -6.08
N ALA A 185 -1.84 4.33 -5.86
CA ALA A 185 -0.93 3.56 -6.72
C ALA A 185 -1.19 2.06 -6.62
N ARG A 186 -1.59 1.53 -5.44
CA ARG A 186 -2.01 0.12 -5.30
C ARG A 186 -3.22 -0.20 -6.17
N ARG A 187 -4.24 0.68 -6.16
CA ARG A 187 -5.43 0.59 -7.03
C ARG A 187 -5.09 0.69 -8.51
N HIS A 188 -4.22 1.62 -8.89
CA HIS A 188 -3.75 1.75 -10.26
C HIS A 188 -3.04 0.47 -10.73
N VAL A 189 -2.05 -0.03 -9.97
CA VAL A 189 -1.35 -1.28 -10.31
C VAL A 189 -2.31 -2.48 -10.33
N ASN A 190 -3.33 -2.52 -9.47
CA ASN A 190 -4.41 -3.52 -9.56
C ASN A 190 -5.19 -3.42 -10.89
N LYS A 191 -5.66 -2.23 -11.29
CA LYS A 191 -6.31 -1.95 -12.60
C LYS A 191 -5.43 -2.40 -13.77
N MET A 192 -4.14 -2.02 -13.77
CA MET A 192 -3.19 -2.35 -14.84
C MET A 192 -2.85 -3.86 -14.90
N CYS A 193 -2.68 -4.53 -13.76
CA CYS A 193 -2.40 -5.97 -13.75
C CYS A 193 -3.61 -6.80 -14.19
N LEU A 194 -4.84 -6.38 -13.85
CA LEU A 194 -6.07 -6.99 -14.35
C LEU A 194 -6.29 -6.73 -15.86
N ALA A 195 -5.94 -5.54 -16.36
CA ALA A 195 -5.95 -5.22 -17.78
C ALA A 195 -4.96 -6.12 -18.56
N ALA A 196 -3.71 -6.18 -18.11
CA ALA A 196 -2.62 -6.92 -18.74
C ALA A 196 -2.63 -8.45 -18.49
N ASP A 197 -3.56 -8.96 -17.66
CA ASP A 197 -3.63 -10.34 -17.17
C ASP A 197 -2.38 -10.83 -16.38
N VAL A 198 -1.57 -9.89 -15.90
CA VAL A 198 -0.34 -10.16 -15.14
C VAL A 198 -0.70 -10.54 -13.69
N PRO A 199 -0.16 -11.65 -13.14
CA PRO A 199 -0.32 -11.96 -11.72
C PRO A 199 0.36 -10.92 -10.84
N LEU A 200 -0.39 -10.32 -9.90
CA LEU A 200 0.11 -9.34 -8.94
C LEU A 200 0.28 -9.99 -7.56
N ILE A 201 1.40 -9.71 -6.91
CA ILE A 201 1.65 -10.06 -5.51
C ILE A 201 1.58 -8.78 -4.69
N GLU A 202 0.46 -8.63 -3.99
CA GLU A 202 0.14 -7.49 -3.14
C GLU A 202 0.71 -7.72 -1.74
N SER A 203 1.25 -6.67 -1.11
CA SER A 203 1.83 -6.78 0.23
C SER A 203 1.65 -5.52 1.08
N GLY A 204 1.78 -5.65 2.41
CA GLY A 204 1.68 -4.52 3.32
C GLY A 204 2.20 -4.83 4.73
N THR A 205 2.53 -3.77 5.47
CA THR A 205 3.12 -3.83 6.81
C THR A 205 2.65 -2.65 7.67
N THR A 206 2.20 -2.93 8.90
CA THR A 206 1.80 -1.94 9.91
C THR A 206 2.39 -2.36 11.25
N GLY A 207 3.50 -1.73 11.64
CA GLY A 207 4.26 -2.04 12.84
C GLY A 207 4.80 -3.47 12.82
N PHE A 208 4.26 -4.31 13.71
CA PHE A 208 4.54 -5.74 13.81
C PHE A 208 3.68 -6.60 12.88
N ASN A 209 2.57 -6.07 12.36
CA ASN A 209 1.64 -6.81 11.50
C ASN A 209 2.02 -6.66 10.03
N GLY A 210 1.63 -7.63 9.20
CA GLY A 210 1.79 -7.55 7.75
C GLY A 210 0.95 -8.56 7.00
N GLN A 211 0.87 -8.44 5.68
CA GLN A 211 0.10 -9.34 4.82
C GLN A 211 0.71 -9.53 3.44
N VAL A 212 0.42 -10.67 2.81
CA VAL A 212 0.69 -10.96 1.39
C VAL A 212 -0.53 -11.63 0.75
N GLN A 213 -0.97 -11.12 -0.39
CA GLN A 213 -2.06 -11.67 -1.22
C GLN A 213 -1.56 -11.93 -2.65
N VAL A 214 -2.10 -12.96 -3.30
CA VAL A 214 -1.91 -13.20 -4.74
C VAL A 214 -3.18 -12.82 -5.48
N ILE A 215 -3.07 -11.89 -6.42
CA ILE A 215 -4.14 -11.41 -7.28
C ILE A 215 -3.94 -11.98 -8.69
N LYS A 216 -4.92 -12.72 -9.20
CA LYS A 216 -4.98 -13.19 -10.59
C LYS A 216 -6.41 -13.08 -11.10
N LYS A 217 -6.58 -12.31 -12.18
CA LYS A 217 -7.84 -12.13 -12.94
C LYS A 217 -8.59 -13.46 -13.11
N GLY A 218 -9.88 -13.47 -12.78
CA GLY A 218 -10.76 -14.63 -12.88
C GLY A 218 -10.45 -15.81 -11.93
N VAL A 219 -9.44 -15.72 -11.07
CA VAL A 219 -9.01 -16.83 -10.19
C VAL A 219 -8.99 -16.44 -8.71
N THR A 220 -8.62 -15.20 -8.38
CA THR A 220 -8.65 -14.69 -6.99
C THR A 220 -9.21 -13.28 -6.91
N ALA A 221 -9.70 -12.92 -5.72
CA ALA A 221 -10.10 -11.58 -5.34
C ALA A 221 -9.02 -10.55 -5.71
N CYS A 222 -9.41 -9.51 -6.44
CA CYS A 222 -8.54 -8.36 -6.67
C CYS A 222 -8.44 -7.47 -5.42
N TYR A 223 -7.54 -6.48 -5.47
CA TYR A 223 -7.33 -5.57 -4.35
C TYR A 223 -8.65 -4.90 -3.89
N ASP A 224 -9.49 -4.48 -4.82
CA ASP A 224 -10.73 -3.75 -4.57
C ASP A 224 -11.97 -4.66 -4.40
N CYS A 225 -11.83 -5.99 -4.36
CA CYS A 225 -12.92 -6.90 -3.96
C CYS A 225 -13.36 -6.75 -2.49
N THR A 226 -12.67 -5.93 -1.71
CA THR A 226 -13.00 -5.63 -0.32
C THR A 226 -12.81 -4.15 -0.10
N PRO A 227 -13.85 -3.41 0.36
CA PRO A 227 -13.72 -2.01 0.73
C PRO A 227 -12.50 -1.78 1.63
N LYS A 228 -11.77 -0.69 1.37
CA LYS A 228 -10.73 -0.19 2.26
C LYS A 228 -11.34 0.93 3.09
N GLU A 229 -10.95 1.03 4.35
CA GLU A 229 -11.31 2.20 5.16
C GLU A 229 -10.82 3.46 4.45
N ALA A 230 -11.73 4.42 4.25
CA ALA A 230 -11.35 5.71 3.70
C ALA A 230 -10.47 6.47 4.71
N PRO A 231 -9.45 7.24 4.27
CA PRO A 231 -8.74 8.15 5.15
C PRO A 231 -9.74 9.08 5.86
N LYS A 232 -9.56 9.27 7.17
CA LYS A 232 -10.48 10.09 7.99
C LYS A 232 -10.43 11.55 7.54
N SER A 233 -11.42 11.96 6.76
CA SER A 233 -11.71 13.37 6.47
C SER A 233 -12.48 13.98 7.63
N PHE A 234 -12.26 15.28 7.86
CA PHE A 234 -12.93 16.05 8.90
C PHE A 234 -13.71 17.20 8.23
N PRO A 235 -14.95 17.51 8.66
CA PRO A 235 -15.72 18.61 8.07
C PRO A 235 -14.99 19.94 8.20
N VAL A 236 -15.02 20.76 7.15
CA VAL A 236 -14.31 22.06 7.11
C VAL A 236 -14.77 22.98 8.24
N CYS A 237 -16.05 22.93 8.65
CA CYS A 237 -16.57 23.67 9.81
C CYS A 237 -16.02 23.19 11.16
N THR A 238 -15.65 21.91 11.30
CA THR A 238 -14.92 21.38 12.47
C THR A 238 -13.47 21.86 12.46
N ILE A 239 -12.83 21.94 11.28
CA ILE A 239 -11.44 22.40 11.14
C ILE A 239 -11.30 23.92 11.33
N ARG A 240 -12.08 24.75 10.61
CA ARG A 240 -12.04 26.23 10.67
C ARG A 240 -12.68 26.79 11.95
N SER A 241 -13.82 26.25 12.41
CA SER A 241 -14.66 26.92 13.43
C SER A 241 -14.79 26.19 14.77
N THR A 242 -14.87 24.85 14.79
CA THR A 242 -15.18 24.11 16.04
C THR A 242 -14.29 22.87 16.30
N PRO A 243 -12.95 23.03 16.38
CA PRO A 243 -12.06 21.92 16.70
C PRO A 243 -12.35 21.38 18.10
N SER A 244 -12.39 20.05 18.23
CA SER A 244 -12.63 19.34 19.50
C SER A 244 -11.54 18.31 19.87
N GLN A 245 -10.49 18.21 19.06
CA GLN A 245 -9.41 17.21 19.20
C GLN A 245 -8.11 17.78 18.63
N PRO A 246 -6.92 17.33 19.09
CA PRO A 246 -5.65 17.84 18.59
C PRO A 246 -5.46 17.67 17.08
N ILE A 247 -6.00 16.58 16.50
CA ILE A 247 -5.95 16.34 15.04
C ILE A 247 -6.62 17.47 14.24
N HIS A 248 -7.68 18.09 14.76
CA HIS A 248 -8.35 19.20 14.07
C HIS A 248 -7.46 20.45 14.02
N CYS A 249 -6.73 20.74 15.10
CA CYS A 249 -5.75 21.84 15.14
C CYS A 249 -4.55 21.57 14.21
N ILE A 250 -4.09 20.31 14.14
CA ILE A 250 -2.97 19.88 13.30
C ILE A 250 -3.34 19.92 11.82
N VAL A 251 -4.52 19.41 11.43
CA VAL A 251 -5.04 19.50 10.06
C VAL A 251 -5.27 20.95 9.66
N TRP A 252 -5.77 21.79 10.56
CA TRP A 252 -5.89 23.23 10.32
C TRP A 252 -4.52 23.89 10.08
N GLY A 253 -3.51 23.63 10.92
CA GLY A 253 -2.17 24.19 10.74
C GLY A 253 -1.51 23.75 9.44
N LYS A 254 -1.65 22.46 9.10
CA LYS A 254 -1.09 21.82 7.91
C LYS A 254 -1.75 22.25 6.60
N SER A 255 -3.07 22.10 6.50
CA SER A 255 -3.80 22.19 5.23
C SER A 255 -4.46 23.54 5.01
N TYR A 256 -4.78 24.29 6.08
CA TYR A 256 -5.32 25.63 5.96
C TYR A 256 -4.23 26.69 6.14
N LEU A 257 -3.62 26.79 7.33
CA LEU A 257 -2.76 27.93 7.65
C LEU A 257 -1.46 27.98 6.82
N LEU A 258 -0.79 26.85 6.59
CA LEU A 258 0.42 26.82 5.76
C LEU A 258 0.10 27.18 4.31
N ASN A 259 -0.96 26.60 3.74
CA ASN A 259 -1.42 26.88 2.37
C ASN A 259 -1.85 28.35 2.20
N GLU A 260 -2.57 28.91 3.17
CA GLU A 260 -3.03 30.32 3.14
C GLU A 260 -1.91 31.36 3.37
N ILE A 261 -0.67 30.95 3.64
CA ILE A 261 0.46 31.88 3.83
C ILE A 261 1.61 31.63 2.83
N PHE A 262 1.90 30.37 2.50
CA PHE A 262 2.99 29.99 1.60
C PHE A 262 2.56 29.13 0.40
N GLY A 263 1.27 28.82 0.25
CA GLY A 263 0.72 28.01 -0.84
C GLY A 263 -0.15 28.81 -1.82
N THR A 264 -0.83 28.07 -2.70
CA THR A 264 -2.02 28.56 -3.40
C THR A 264 -3.20 28.53 -2.44
N SER A 265 -3.90 29.65 -2.28
CA SER A 265 -5.12 29.70 -1.46
C SER A 265 -6.23 28.85 -2.07
N GLU A 266 -6.72 27.86 -1.33
CA GLU A 266 -7.72 26.89 -1.81
C GLU A 266 -9.05 27.59 -2.14
N ASP A 267 -9.37 28.68 -1.43
CA ASP A 267 -10.56 29.51 -1.67
C ASP A 267 -10.59 30.07 -3.14
N GLN A 268 -9.45 30.19 -3.86
CA GLN A 268 -9.48 30.66 -5.27
C GLN A 268 -10.22 29.72 -6.24
N ALA A 269 -10.29 28.42 -5.94
CA ALA A 269 -11.05 27.46 -6.76
C ALA A 269 -12.55 27.43 -6.42
N ALA A 270 -12.97 28.06 -5.32
CA ALA A 270 -14.36 28.03 -4.85
C ALA A 270 -15.24 29.16 -5.42
N PHE A 271 -14.66 30.17 -6.09
CA PHE A 271 -15.38 31.38 -6.50
C PHE A 271 -16.24 31.27 -7.77
N ASP A 272 -16.20 30.17 -8.53
CA ASP A 272 -16.89 30.06 -9.82
C ASP A 272 -18.37 29.62 -9.73
N HIS A 273 -18.86 29.22 -8.55
CA HIS A 273 -20.17 28.55 -8.39
C HIS A 273 -21.07 29.10 -7.27
N SER A 274 -21.31 30.42 -7.24
CA SER A 274 -22.53 31.00 -6.61
C SER A 274 -22.80 32.46 -7.03
N THR A 275 -23.49 32.66 -8.15
CA THR A 275 -24.03 33.98 -8.55
C THR A 275 -25.42 34.24 -7.96
N ASP A 276 -25.59 34.04 -6.65
CA ASP A 276 -26.84 34.35 -5.93
C ASP A 276 -26.70 35.66 -5.14
N ALA A 277 -27.74 36.50 -5.22
CA ALA A 277 -27.64 37.92 -4.87
C ALA A 277 -27.78 38.25 -3.37
N ASP A 278 -28.25 37.31 -2.55
CA ASP A 278 -28.62 37.59 -1.14
C ASP A 278 -27.41 37.70 -0.19
N ASN A 279 -26.27 37.09 -0.52
CA ASN A 279 -25.12 36.99 0.38
C ASN A 279 -24.12 38.18 0.27
N ALA A 280 -24.61 39.37 -0.09
CA ALA A 280 -23.78 40.56 -0.31
C ALA A 280 -22.85 40.92 0.86
N LYS A 281 -23.27 40.69 2.12
CA LYS A 281 -22.43 40.91 3.31
C LYS A 281 -21.31 39.86 3.44
N GLU A 282 -21.62 38.59 3.20
CA GLU A 282 -20.63 37.51 3.25
C GLU A 282 -19.57 37.71 2.16
N ILE A 283 -19.98 38.13 0.97
CA ILE A 283 -19.07 38.51 -0.13
C ILE A 283 -18.18 39.71 0.26
N GLU A 284 -18.69 40.68 1.03
CA GLU A 284 -17.89 41.82 1.53
C GLU A 284 -16.93 41.40 2.65
N GLU A 285 -17.33 40.48 3.54
CA GLU A 285 -16.49 39.94 4.60
C GLU A 285 -15.39 39.01 4.07
N LEU A 286 -15.71 38.15 3.09
CA LEU A 286 -14.74 37.30 2.38
C LEU A 286 -13.70 38.16 1.62
N LYS A 287 -14.12 39.27 1.01
CA LYS A 287 -13.18 40.23 0.40
C LYS A 287 -12.24 40.85 1.43
N LYS A 288 -12.75 41.33 2.57
CA LYS A 288 -11.92 41.86 3.67
C LYS A 288 -10.96 40.82 4.25
N GLU A 289 -11.40 39.57 4.35
CA GLU A 289 -10.55 38.46 4.80
C GLU A 289 -9.44 38.15 3.79
N SER A 290 -9.76 38.09 2.49
CA SER A 290 -8.79 37.92 1.40
C SER A 290 -7.79 39.07 1.33
N GLU A 291 -8.24 40.33 1.45
CA GLU A 291 -7.38 41.52 1.49
C GLU A 291 -6.45 41.50 2.71
N ALA A 292 -6.95 41.15 3.89
CA ALA A 292 -6.14 41.05 5.10
C ALA A 292 -5.08 39.95 5.00
N LEU A 293 -5.44 38.76 4.49
CA LEU A 293 -4.49 37.67 4.25
C LEU A 293 -3.45 38.06 3.19
N LYS A 294 -3.84 38.78 2.13
CA LYS A 294 -2.91 39.32 1.14
C LYS A 294 -1.92 40.31 1.75
N MET A 295 -2.37 41.26 2.58
CA MET A 295 -1.46 42.19 3.29
C MET A 295 -0.48 41.45 4.22
N ILE A 296 -0.87 40.30 4.78
CA ILE A 296 0.02 39.46 5.58
C ILE A 296 1.03 38.71 4.68
N ARG A 297 0.61 38.16 3.53
CA ARG A 297 1.52 37.58 2.52
C ARG A 297 2.53 38.61 2.02
N ASP A 298 2.09 39.83 1.71
CA ASP A 298 2.95 40.92 1.24
C ASP A 298 3.95 41.41 2.32
N ALA A 299 3.68 41.13 3.61
CA ALA A 299 4.59 41.42 4.72
C ALA A 299 5.67 40.35 4.95
N THR A 300 5.64 39.21 4.24
CA THR A 300 6.56 38.07 4.43
C THR A 300 8.03 38.49 4.46
N GLY A 301 8.77 38.01 5.46
CA GLY A 301 10.18 38.38 5.69
C GLY A 301 10.42 39.75 6.34
N THR A 302 9.36 40.50 6.69
CA THR A 302 9.50 41.66 7.60
C THR A 302 9.41 41.22 9.07
N SER A 303 10.00 41.99 9.98
CA SER A 303 9.93 41.73 11.43
C SER A 303 8.53 41.87 12.03
N LYS A 304 7.54 42.40 11.28
CA LYS A 304 6.14 42.53 11.70
C LYS A 304 5.29 41.32 11.33
N PHE A 305 5.71 40.53 10.35
CA PHE A 305 4.92 39.44 9.78
C PHE A 305 4.43 38.39 10.80
N PRO A 306 5.27 37.88 11.72
CA PRO A 306 4.79 36.94 12.74
C PRO A 306 3.72 37.53 13.66
N GLN A 307 3.86 38.81 14.05
CA GLN A 307 2.82 39.50 14.83
C GLN A 307 1.54 39.69 14.00
N MET A 308 1.64 40.18 12.76
CA MET A 308 0.46 40.43 11.91
C MET A 308 -0.34 39.15 11.64
N LEU A 309 0.35 38.02 11.42
CA LEU A 309 -0.29 36.73 11.27
C LEU A 309 -0.92 36.24 12.59
N PHE A 310 -0.21 36.38 13.72
CA PHE A 310 -0.74 35.98 15.03
C PHE A 310 -1.98 36.79 15.42
N ASP A 311 -1.92 38.12 15.33
CA ASP A 311 -3.01 39.02 15.74
C ASP A 311 -4.23 38.90 14.80
N LYS A 312 -4.07 38.53 13.51
CA LYS A 312 -5.21 38.13 12.66
C LYS A 312 -5.83 36.81 13.13
N VAL A 313 -5.01 35.76 13.23
CA VAL A 313 -5.50 34.37 13.23
C VAL A 313 -5.78 33.80 14.63
N PHE A 314 -5.04 34.24 15.64
CA PHE A 314 -5.17 33.79 17.03
C PHE A 314 -5.84 34.82 17.94
N ASN A 315 -6.13 36.02 17.43
CA ASN A 315 -6.88 37.07 18.10
C ASN A 315 -8.15 37.44 17.31
N ALA A 316 -8.06 38.25 16.25
CA ALA A 316 -9.23 38.83 15.57
C ALA A 316 -10.20 37.80 14.99
N ASP A 317 -9.71 36.71 14.38
CA ASP A 317 -10.55 35.60 13.91
C ASP A 317 -11.23 34.83 15.04
N ILE A 318 -10.59 34.77 16.21
CA ILE A 318 -11.14 34.14 17.42
C ILE A 318 -12.18 35.04 18.09
N GLU A 319 -11.98 36.36 18.09
CA GLU A 319 -13.00 37.33 18.52
C GLU A 319 -14.25 37.27 17.62
N ARG A 320 -14.07 37.26 16.28
CA ARG A 320 -15.15 37.05 15.31
C ARG A 320 -15.91 35.75 15.56
N LEU A 321 -15.18 34.64 15.71
CA LEU A 321 -15.73 33.31 15.95
C LEU A 321 -16.46 33.21 17.32
N ARG A 322 -15.92 33.86 18.35
CA ARG A 322 -16.53 33.94 19.69
C ARG A 322 -17.84 34.74 19.70
N SER A 323 -17.98 35.74 18.84
CA SER A 323 -19.20 36.56 18.76
C SER A 323 -20.44 35.81 18.25
N VAL A 324 -20.28 34.59 17.71
CA VAL A 324 -21.38 33.70 17.31
C VAL A 324 -21.95 32.98 18.55
N GLU A 325 -22.60 33.73 19.45
CA GLU A 325 -22.98 33.28 20.81
C GLU A 325 -23.69 31.91 20.86
N GLY A 326 -24.60 31.63 19.93
CA GLY A 326 -25.34 30.35 19.87
C GLY A 326 -24.45 29.12 19.74
N MET A 327 -23.26 29.24 19.14
CA MET A 327 -22.30 28.15 18.94
C MET A 327 -21.64 27.69 20.25
N TRP A 328 -21.61 28.55 21.26
CA TRP A 328 -20.89 28.33 22.54
C TRP A 328 -21.82 28.00 23.71
N THR A 329 -23.10 27.77 23.42
CA THR A 329 -24.13 27.36 24.41
C THR A 329 -23.88 25.99 25.04
N SER A 330 -23.19 25.10 24.32
CA SER A 330 -22.91 23.71 24.72
C SER A 330 -21.41 23.36 24.75
N ARG A 331 -20.53 24.35 24.54
CA ARG A 331 -19.08 24.17 24.36
C ARG A 331 -18.33 25.35 24.97
N ARG A 332 -17.10 25.15 25.47
CA ARG A 332 -16.24 26.26 25.91
C ARG A 332 -16.03 27.23 24.73
N ALA A 333 -16.36 28.51 24.93
CA ALA A 333 -16.04 29.56 23.98
C ALA A 333 -14.51 29.74 23.86
N PRO A 334 -13.95 29.93 22.66
CA PRO A 334 -12.50 30.06 22.50
C PRO A 334 -11.99 31.38 23.09
N GLU A 335 -10.78 31.34 23.65
CA GLU A 335 -10.15 32.49 24.29
C GLU A 335 -9.11 33.11 23.35
N PRO A 336 -9.32 34.35 22.85
CA PRO A 336 -8.39 35.03 21.95
C PRO A 336 -7.09 35.38 22.68
N LEU A 337 -5.96 35.30 21.97
CA LEU A 337 -4.63 35.48 22.53
C LEU A 337 -3.96 36.76 22.03
N GLN A 338 -3.23 37.45 22.91
CA GLN A 338 -2.51 38.68 22.58
C GLN A 338 -1.02 38.41 22.38
N TYR A 339 -0.50 38.69 21.18
CA TYR A 339 0.90 38.41 20.81
C TYR A 339 1.93 39.00 21.79
N GLN A 340 1.80 40.29 22.11
CA GLN A 340 2.77 40.98 22.98
C GLN A 340 2.75 40.48 24.43
N THR A 341 1.59 40.09 24.95
CA THR A 341 1.42 39.58 26.32
C THR A 341 2.16 38.25 26.50
N ILE A 342 2.04 37.34 25.53
CA ILE A 342 2.75 36.05 25.55
C ILE A 342 4.24 36.26 25.26
N LEU A 343 4.60 37.13 24.30
CA LEU A 343 6.00 37.41 23.97
C LEU A 343 6.77 38.02 25.16
N ALA A 344 6.12 38.86 25.97
CA ALA A 344 6.71 39.41 27.20
C ALA A 344 6.96 38.34 28.28
N GLN A 345 6.16 37.28 28.30
CA GLN A 345 6.31 36.13 29.21
C GLN A 345 7.33 35.10 28.67
N ALA A 346 7.56 35.06 27.36
CA ALA A 346 8.43 34.10 26.68
C ALA A 346 9.94 34.30 26.89
N GLY A 347 10.40 35.16 27.80
CA GLY A 347 11.82 35.49 27.98
C GLY A 347 12.73 34.28 28.21
N GLU A 348 12.30 33.31 29.04
CA GLU A 348 13.05 32.06 29.26
C GLU A 348 13.02 31.12 28.04
N ALA A 349 11.90 31.06 27.33
CA ALA A 349 11.76 30.26 26.11
C ALA A 349 12.63 30.80 24.96
N ILE A 350 12.73 32.13 24.83
CA ILE A 350 13.64 32.80 23.88
C ILE A 350 15.10 32.44 24.20
N ALA A 351 15.49 32.48 25.49
CA ALA A 351 16.85 32.13 25.91
C ALA A 351 17.19 30.64 25.75
N ASN A 352 16.19 29.75 25.78
CA ASN A 352 16.36 28.30 25.65
C ASN A 352 15.93 27.73 24.27
N LYS A 353 15.71 28.59 23.27
CA LYS A 353 15.17 28.23 21.94
C LYS A 353 15.83 26.99 21.32
N ASP A 354 17.16 26.94 21.27
CA ASP A 354 17.87 25.81 20.65
C ASP A 354 17.65 24.49 21.41
N LYS A 355 17.43 24.55 22.72
CA LYS A 355 17.11 23.38 23.55
C LYS A 355 15.68 22.88 23.29
N ILE A 356 14.73 23.78 23.05
CA ILE A 356 13.34 23.46 22.70
C ILE A 356 13.26 22.77 21.33
N LEU A 357 14.05 23.23 20.36
CA LEU A 357 14.11 22.67 19.00
C LEU A 357 14.83 21.30 18.91
N ASN A 358 15.49 20.85 19.98
CA ASN A 358 16.21 19.56 20.04
C ASN A 358 15.47 18.47 20.84
N ASP A 359 14.31 18.77 21.44
CA ASP A 359 13.49 17.80 22.19
C ASP A 359 12.14 17.57 21.47
N ASP A 360 12.12 16.57 20.58
CA ASP A 360 10.95 16.23 19.78
C ASP A 360 9.77 15.68 20.59
N GLN A 361 10.01 15.13 21.80
CA GLN A 361 9.00 14.41 22.59
C GLN A 361 8.39 15.27 23.70
N ARG A 362 9.04 16.37 24.10
CA ARG A 362 8.42 17.38 24.97
C ARG A 362 7.21 18.02 24.30
N VAL A 363 6.14 18.20 25.07
CA VAL A 363 5.02 19.08 24.71
C VAL A 363 5.40 20.51 25.07
N TRP A 364 5.37 21.42 24.10
CA TRP A 364 5.74 22.82 24.30
C TRP A 364 4.67 23.59 25.09
N SER A 365 5.10 24.57 25.89
CA SER A 365 4.21 25.58 26.49
C SER A 365 3.61 26.51 25.43
N LEU A 366 2.74 27.45 25.83
CA LEU A 366 2.20 28.45 24.89
C LEU A 366 3.31 29.42 24.42
N GLU A 367 4.17 29.80 25.35
CA GLU A 367 5.30 30.71 25.17
C GLU A 367 6.38 30.06 24.28
N GLU A 368 6.71 28.79 24.56
CA GLU A 368 7.61 27.98 23.73
C GLU A 368 7.04 27.79 22.31
N SER A 369 5.73 27.52 22.19
CA SER A 369 5.07 27.42 20.89
C SER A 369 5.13 28.75 20.11
N LEU A 370 4.99 29.91 20.77
CA LEU A 370 5.14 31.21 20.11
C LEU A 370 6.58 31.45 19.62
N VAL A 371 7.60 31.05 20.39
CA VAL A 371 9.01 31.17 19.98
C VAL A 371 9.30 30.30 18.75
N VAL A 372 8.77 29.07 18.69
CA VAL A 372 8.94 28.18 17.52
C VAL A 372 8.09 28.64 16.32
N PHE A 373 6.90 29.20 16.54
CA PHE A 373 6.07 29.81 15.49
C PHE A 373 6.82 30.97 14.82
N ASN A 374 7.38 31.89 15.60
CA ASN A 374 8.15 33.02 15.09
C ASN A 374 9.42 32.60 14.34
N ASP A 375 10.11 31.56 14.81
CA ASP A 375 11.32 31.04 14.16
C ASP A 375 11.03 30.30 12.84
N SER A 376 10.05 29.41 12.84
CA SER A 376 9.65 28.69 11.63
C SER A 376 9.12 29.65 10.56
N LEU A 377 8.38 30.70 10.94
CA LEU A 377 8.00 31.78 10.02
C LEU A 377 9.18 32.55 9.43
N ASP A 378 10.23 32.82 10.20
CA ASP A 378 11.45 33.48 9.70
C ASP A 378 12.23 32.57 8.72
N ARG A 379 12.36 31.28 9.03
CA ARG A 379 12.95 30.27 8.13
C ARG A 379 12.17 30.13 6.81
N LEU A 380 10.85 29.94 6.91
CA LEU A 380 9.95 29.85 5.75
C LEU A 380 9.94 31.14 4.93
N SER A 381 9.98 32.31 5.58
CA SER A 381 10.07 33.62 4.90
C SER A 381 11.36 33.77 4.08
N LYS A 382 12.51 33.38 4.64
CA LYS A 382 13.80 33.44 3.92
C LYS A 382 13.77 32.52 2.70
N ARG A 383 13.30 31.29 2.91
CA ARG A 383 13.19 30.25 1.88
C ARG A 383 12.26 30.64 0.73
N ILE A 384 11.06 31.17 1.00
CA ILE A 384 10.13 31.62 -0.06
C ILE A 384 10.69 32.84 -0.82
N LEU A 385 11.39 33.75 -0.14
CA LEU A 385 12.05 34.90 -0.79
C LEU A 385 13.27 34.49 -1.63
N GLU A 386 14.01 33.45 -1.24
CA GLU A 386 15.09 32.87 -2.04
C GLU A 386 14.56 32.13 -3.28
N LEU A 387 13.49 31.36 -3.13
CA LEU A 387 12.79 30.75 -4.26
C LEU A 387 12.29 31.83 -5.24
N LYS A 388 11.66 32.91 -4.75
CA LYS A 388 11.20 34.02 -5.61
C LYS A 388 12.34 34.78 -6.31
N LYS A 389 13.56 34.83 -5.73
CA LYS A 389 14.75 35.42 -6.39
C LYS A 389 15.34 34.53 -7.48
N ASN A 390 15.26 33.21 -7.31
CA ASN A 390 15.82 32.21 -8.23
C ASN A 390 14.85 31.77 -9.33
N LYS A 391 13.57 32.15 -9.22
CA LYS A 391 12.48 31.93 -10.17
C LYS A 391 12.76 32.58 -11.53
N LYS A 392 12.39 31.93 -12.64
CA LYS A 392 12.33 32.61 -13.95
C LYS A 392 11.04 33.45 -14.06
N PRO A 393 10.97 34.45 -14.95
CA PRO A 393 9.73 35.22 -15.16
C PRO A 393 8.53 34.37 -15.62
N GLU A 394 8.82 33.21 -16.20
CA GLU A 394 7.88 32.33 -16.92
C GLU A 394 7.30 31.21 -16.03
N ASP A 395 7.90 30.94 -14.87
CA ASP A 395 7.44 29.90 -13.94
C ASP A 395 6.20 30.36 -13.14
N PRO A 396 5.38 29.45 -12.57
CA PRO A 396 4.41 29.80 -11.53
C PRO A 396 5.12 30.33 -10.27
N ASP A 397 4.44 31.14 -9.45
CA ASP A 397 5.01 31.60 -8.18
C ASP A 397 5.29 30.39 -7.25
N PRO A 398 6.46 30.36 -6.59
CA PRO A 398 6.85 29.22 -5.76
C PRO A 398 5.94 29.11 -4.55
N THR A 399 5.66 27.87 -4.15
CA THR A 399 4.86 27.52 -2.98
C THR A 399 5.66 26.63 -2.02
N ILE A 400 5.26 26.60 -0.75
CA ILE A 400 5.74 25.63 0.24
C ILE A 400 4.54 24.81 0.71
N THR A 401 4.50 23.54 0.33
CA THR A 401 3.57 22.54 0.87
C THR A 401 4.18 21.87 2.10
N PHE A 402 3.34 21.23 2.93
CA PHE A 402 3.80 20.52 4.13
C PHE A 402 4.53 19.21 3.77
N ASP A 403 5.74 19.01 4.32
CA ASP A 403 6.39 17.69 4.41
C ASP A 403 6.72 17.37 5.87
N LYS A 404 6.32 16.18 6.31
CA LYS A 404 6.61 15.67 7.66
C LYS A 404 8.11 15.57 7.95
N ASP A 405 8.96 15.45 6.94
CA ASP A 405 10.43 15.35 7.08
C ASP A 405 11.14 16.70 6.87
N ASP A 406 10.39 17.77 6.63
CA ASP A 406 10.87 19.15 6.56
C ASP A 406 10.70 19.85 7.91
N ILE A 407 11.83 20.20 8.52
CA ILE A 407 11.93 20.85 9.83
C ILE A 407 11.17 22.19 9.84
N ASP A 408 11.20 22.97 8.76
CA ASP A 408 10.55 24.29 8.71
C ASP A 408 9.03 24.16 8.77
N THR A 409 8.46 23.24 7.97
CA THR A 409 7.00 23.06 7.90
C THR A 409 6.44 22.28 9.09
N LEU A 410 7.20 21.31 9.63
CA LEU A 410 6.80 20.56 10.83
C LEU A 410 6.76 21.45 12.08
N ASP A 411 7.74 22.34 12.26
CA ASP A 411 7.79 23.25 13.40
C ASP A 411 6.64 24.26 13.35
N PHE A 412 6.38 24.82 12.16
CA PHE A 412 5.25 25.72 11.93
C PHE A 412 3.90 25.05 12.25
N VAL A 413 3.66 23.83 11.74
CA VAL A 413 2.42 23.10 12.00
C VAL A 413 2.28 22.71 13.47
N THR A 414 3.36 22.26 14.13
CA THR A 414 3.34 21.91 15.56
C THR A 414 3.04 23.13 16.42
N ALA A 415 3.71 24.26 16.17
CA ALA A 415 3.55 25.49 16.93
C ALA A 415 2.15 26.09 16.73
N SER A 416 1.70 26.26 15.48
CA SER A 416 0.38 26.82 15.17
C SER A 416 -0.77 25.94 15.68
N ALA A 417 -0.63 24.60 15.61
CA ALA A 417 -1.60 23.68 16.19
C ALA A 417 -1.63 23.74 17.72
N ASN A 418 -0.49 23.89 18.40
CA ASN A 418 -0.42 23.97 19.86
C ASN A 418 -0.95 25.31 20.42
N ILE A 419 -0.73 26.42 19.71
CA ILE A 419 -1.37 27.71 20.01
C ILE A 419 -2.89 27.57 19.86
N ARG A 420 -3.37 27.00 18.74
CA ARG A 420 -4.79 26.75 18.50
C ARG A 420 -5.42 25.80 19.52
N SER A 421 -4.77 24.70 19.88
CA SER A 421 -5.24 23.81 20.95
C SER A 421 -5.43 24.57 22.26
N THR A 422 -4.51 25.48 22.61
CA THR A 422 -4.63 26.28 23.83
C THR A 422 -5.85 27.21 23.81
N ILE A 423 -6.14 27.86 22.68
CA ILE A 423 -7.32 28.74 22.47
C ILE A 423 -8.64 28.01 22.71
N PHE A 424 -8.76 26.77 22.23
CA PHE A 424 -9.98 25.96 22.34
C PHE A 424 -10.01 25.05 23.59
N GLY A 425 -8.99 25.10 24.45
CA GLY A 425 -8.90 24.25 25.65
C GLY A 425 -8.64 22.78 25.38
N ILE A 426 -8.00 22.47 24.25
CA ILE A 426 -7.64 21.12 23.79
C ILE A 426 -6.19 20.80 24.24
N ASP A 427 -5.89 19.52 24.45
CA ASP A 427 -4.52 19.07 24.69
C ASP A 427 -3.55 19.51 23.58
N LYS A 428 -2.38 19.97 24.01
CA LYS A 428 -1.22 20.17 23.14
C LYS A 428 -0.54 18.82 22.84
N LYS A 429 0.24 18.77 21.78
CA LYS A 429 0.98 17.59 21.34
C LYS A 429 2.46 17.90 21.16
N SER A 430 3.30 16.87 21.30
CA SER A 430 4.73 17.01 21.02
C SER A 430 4.96 17.20 19.52
N ARG A 431 6.18 17.61 19.16
CA ARG A 431 6.60 17.65 17.75
C ARG A 431 6.56 16.25 17.12
N PHE A 432 6.94 15.23 17.88
CA PHE A 432 6.89 13.82 17.50
C PHE A 432 5.45 13.34 17.23
N ASP A 433 4.52 13.57 18.17
CA ASP A 433 3.10 13.26 18.00
C ASP A 433 2.52 13.98 16.77
N THR A 434 2.84 15.27 16.62
CA THR A 434 2.37 16.08 15.50
C THR A 434 2.92 15.54 14.18
N LYS A 435 4.20 15.15 14.11
CA LYS A 435 4.79 14.50 12.94
C LYS A 435 4.06 13.20 12.59
N GLN A 436 3.70 12.38 13.58
CA GLN A 436 2.94 11.15 13.37
C GLN A 436 1.52 11.43 12.86
N MET A 437 0.80 12.38 13.47
CA MET A 437 -0.58 12.74 13.15
C MET A 437 -0.71 13.49 11.81
N ALA A 438 0.14 14.49 11.56
CA ALA A 438 0.14 15.27 10.32
C ALA A 438 0.68 14.46 9.12
N GLY A 439 1.62 13.56 9.36
CA GLY A 439 2.25 12.69 8.36
C GLY A 439 1.56 11.36 8.13
N ASN A 440 0.44 11.05 8.83
CA ASN A 440 -0.23 9.73 8.82
C ASN A 440 0.77 8.56 9.01
N ILE A 441 1.73 8.71 9.92
CA ILE A 441 2.89 7.80 9.96
C ILE A 441 2.52 6.42 10.49
N ILE A 442 2.43 5.47 9.56
CA ILE A 442 2.37 4.04 9.84
C ILE A 442 3.73 3.60 10.42
N PRO A 443 3.79 3.03 11.64
CA PRO A 443 5.02 2.48 12.19
C PRO A 443 5.57 1.38 11.27
N ALA A 444 6.87 1.36 11.01
CA ALA A 444 7.45 0.44 10.03
C ALA A 444 8.78 -0.14 10.53
N ILE A 445 8.85 -1.46 10.64
CA ILE A 445 9.94 -2.20 11.30
C ILE A 445 10.65 -3.08 10.26
N ALA A 446 11.99 -3.04 10.26
CA ALA A 446 12.82 -3.74 9.27
C ALA A 446 12.57 -5.27 9.24
N THR A 447 12.35 -5.90 10.40
CA THR A 447 12.05 -7.34 10.50
C THR A 447 10.69 -7.70 9.92
N THR A 448 9.65 -6.89 10.16
CA THR A 448 8.33 -7.06 9.54
C THR A 448 8.43 -6.98 8.01
N ASN A 449 9.15 -5.99 7.49
CA ASN A 449 9.41 -5.83 6.05
C ASN A 449 10.11 -7.07 5.46
N ALA A 450 11.15 -7.58 6.14
CA ALA A 450 11.93 -8.73 5.70
C ALA A 450 11.10 -10.02 5.67
N ILE A 451 10.22 -10.24 6.66
CA ILE A 451 9.30 -11.39 6.70
C ILE A 451 8.30 -11.30 5.55
N VAL A 452 7.64 -10.14 5.36
CA VAL A 452 6.67 -9.94 4.28
C VAL A 452 7.32 -10.07 2.89
N ALA A 453 8.49 -9.48 2.68
CA ALA A 453 9.27 -9.65 1.44
C ALA A 453 9.70 -11.11 1.19
N GLY A 454 9.95 -11.90 2.23
CA GLY A 454 10.19 -13.35 2.12
C GLY A 454 8.93 -14.11 1.68
N LEU A 455 7.79 -13.78 2.30
CA LEU A 455 6.48 -14.36 1.94
C LEU A 455 6.08 -14.03 0.49
N CYS A 456 6.35 -12.82 -0.01
CA CYS A 456 6.13 -12.45 -1.42
C CYS A 456 6.85 -13.40 -2.38
N VAL A 457 8.15 -13.67 -2.15
CA VAL A 457 8.92 -14.58 -3.00
C VAL A 457 8.41 -16.03 -2.87
N LEU A 458 8.04 -16.50 -1.67
CA LEU A 458 7.47 -17.83 -1.47
C LEU A 458 6.12 -18.04 -2.18
N GLN A 459 5.27 -17.01 -2.28
CA GLN A 459 4.05 -17.08 -3.09
C GLN A 459 4.37 -17.01 -4.60
N SER A 460 5.37 -16.23 -5.00
CA SER A 460 5.79 -16.11 -6.41
C SER A 460 6.19 -17.45 -7.03
N PHE A 461 6.79 -18.36 -6.26
CA PHE A 461 7.11 -19.72 -6.73
C PHE A 461 5.88 -20.52 -7.17
N LYS A 462 4.74 -20.35 -6.49
CA LYS A 462 3.47 -20.98 -6.85
C LYS A 462 2.91 -20.37 -8.13
N VAL A 463 2.96 -19.03 -8.24
CA VAL A 463 2.55 -18.27 -9.42
C VAL A 463 3.39 -18.65 -10.65
N LEU A 464 4.71 -18.85 -10.50
CA LEU A 464 5.59 -19.30 -11.59
C LEU A 464 5.22 -20.68 -12.11
N LYS A 465 4.87 -21.62 -11.22
CA LYS A 465 4.35 -22.95 -11.59
C LYS A 465 2.89 -22.97 -12.09
N GLY A 466 2.12 -21.90 -11.88
CA GLY A 466 0.67 -21.87 -12.12
C GLY A 466 -0.19 -22.51 -11.02
N GLU A 467 0.37 -22.80 -9.83
CA GLU A 467 -0.31 -23.43 -8.69
C GLU A 467 -1.22 -22.45 -7.93
N TYR A 468 -2.09 -21.70 -8.62
CA TYR A 468 -2.89 -20.62 -8.02
C TYR A 468 -3.80 -21.10 -6.87
N ALA A 469 -4.39 -22.29 -6.94
CA ALA A 469 -5.17 -22.89 -5.84
C ALA A 469 -4.33 -23.16 -4.56
N GLN A 470 -3.00 -23.29 -4.70
CA GLN A 470 -2.07 -23.42 -3.58
C GLN A 470 -1.59 -22.05 -3.03
N SER A 471 -1.88 -20.95 -3.73
CA SER A 471 -1.70 -19.60 -3.15
C SER A 471 -2.54 -19.44 -1.88
N LYS A 472 -2.07 -18.58 -0.98
CA LYS A 472 -2.71 -18.31 0.31
C LYS A 472 -2.57 -16.82 0.59
N GLU A 473 -3.61 -16.21 1.13
CA GLU A 473 -3.48 -14.92 1.81
C GLU A 473 -2.77 -15.21 3.14
N VAL A 474 -1.63 -14.56 3.40
CA VAL A 474 -0.81 -14.85 4.59
C VAL A 474 -0.69 -13.60 5.42
N PHE A 475 -1.21 -13.67 6.64
CA PHE A 475 -1.14 -12.61 7.64
C PHE A 475 -0.01 -12.91 8.63
N LEU A 476 0.82 -11.90 8.88
CA LEU A 476 1.78 -11.84 9.97
C LEU A 476 1.12 -11.08 11.11
N THR A 477 0.85 -11.75 12.23
CA THR A 477 0.11 -11.21 13.38
C THR A 477 0.77 -11.67 14.69
N PRO A 478 1.89 -11.04 15.12
CA PRO A 478 2.73 -11.57 16.21
C PRO A 478 2.08 -11.67 17.58
N PHE A 479 0.93 -11.02 17.79
CA PHE A 479 0.15 -11.06 19.03
C PHE A 479 -1.13 -11.91 18.91
N ALA A 480 -1.35 -12.60 17.79
CA ALA A 480 -2.49 -13.51 17.65
C ALA A 480 -2.24 -14.82 18.42
N PRO A 481 -3.20 -15.31 19.23
CA PRO A 481 -2.98 -16.43 20.17
C PRO A 481 -2.75 -17.79 19.50
N ALA A 482 -3.08 -17.94 18.21
CA ALA A 482 -3.00 -19.22 17.52
C ALA A 482 -1.70 -19.43 16.73
N ARG A 483 -1.28 -18.45 15.91
CA ARG A 483 -0.11 -18.54 15.02
C ARG A 483 0.45 -17.15 14.67
N LEU A 484 1.77 -17.01 14.71
CA LEU A 484 2.52 -15.85 14.20
C LEU A 484 2.28 -15.59 12.70
N LEU A 485 2.22 -16.67 11.92
CA LEU A 485 1.86 -16.65 10.49
C LEU A 485 0.54 -17.41 10.32
N ALA A 486 -0.50 -16.69 9.93
CA ALA A 486 -1.83 -17.20 9.66
C ALA A 486 -2.09 -17.24 8.15
N PRO A 487 -1.91 -18.41 7.48
CA PRO A 487 -2.30 -18.59 6.09
C PRO A 487 -3.79 -18.93 5.99
N ASP A 488 -4.53 -18.15 5.23
CA ASP A 488 -5.92 -18.42 4.83
C ASP A 488 -5.99 -18.75 3.32
N ARG A 489 -7.13 -19.27 2.86
CA ARG A 489 -7.42 -19.49 1.45
C ARG A 489 -7.45 -18.14 0.73
N SER A 490 -6.80 -18.04 -0.43
CA SER A 490 -7.02 -16.91 -1.34
C SER A 490 -8.50 -16.86 -1.69
N ARG A 491 -9.12 -15.69 -1.55
CA ARG A 491 -10.55 -15.51 -1.77
C ARG A 491 -10.85 -15.50 -3.27
N GLU A 492 -12.07 -15.89 -3.65
CA GLU A 492 -12.54 -15.89 -5.04
C GLU A 492 -12.90 -14.46 -5.49
N PRO A 493 -12.92 -14.15 -6.80
CA PRO A 493 -13.35 -12.85 -7.30
C PRO A 493 -14.79 -12.52 -6.86
N ASN A 494 -15.01 -11.35 -6.26
CA ASN A 494 -16.37 -10.90 -5.94
C ASN A 494 -17.13 -10.55 -7.23
N PRO A 495 -18.28 -11.19 -7.55
CA PRO A 495 -19.08 -10.92 -8.76
C PRO A 495 -19.68 -9.50 -8.85
N GLU A 496 -19.69 -8.74 -7.75
CA GLU A 496 -20.15 -7.35 -7.70
C GLU A 496 -19.00 -6.32 -7.65
N CYS A 497 -17.73 -6.74 -7.83
CA CYS A 497 -16.58 -5.84 -7.71
C CYS A 497 -16.35 -5.01 -8.98
N PRO A 498 -16.59 -3.68 -8.97
CA PRO A 498 -16.56 -2.83 -10.17
C PRO A 498 -15.18 -2.67 -10.83
N VAL A 499 -14.14 -3.33 -10.30
CA VAL A 499 -12.77 -3.33 -10.83
C VAL A 499 -12.40 -4.67 -11.49
N CYS A 500 -13.01 -5.80 -11.09
CA CYS A 500 -12.64 -7.12 -11.62
C CYS A 500 -13.80 -8.03 -12.04
N SER A 501 -15.06 -7.71 -11.71
CA SER A 501 -16.25 -8.32 -12.32
C SER A 501 -16.68 -7.51 -13.55
N VAL A 502 -15.71 -7.18 -14.40
CA VAL A 502 -15.86 -6.34 -15.60
C VAL A 502 -15.33 -7.09 -16.80
N TYR A 503 -15.98 -6.93 -17.96
CA TYR A 503 -15.43 -7.41 -19.22
C TYR A 503 -14.35 -6.43 -19.69
N PHE A 504 -13.10 -6.88 -19.81
CA PHE A 504 -11.98 -6.02 -20.19
C PHE A 504 -11.58 -6.25 -21.64
N THR A 505 -11.47 -5.17 -22.42
CA THR A 505 -11.06 -5.21 -23.83
C THR A 505 -10.19 -4.02 -24.21
N SER A 506 -9.67 -4.03 -25.44
CA SER A 506 -8.87 -2.95 -26.01
C SER A 506 -9.32 -2.61 -27.43
N ILE A 507 -9.05 -1.38 -27.84
CA ILE A 507 -9.24 -0.91 -29.22
C ILE A 507 -8.00 -0.17 -29.68
N VAL A 508 -7.81 -0.07 -31.00
CA VAL A 508 -6.92 0.90 -31.62
C VAL A 508 -7.77 2.07 -32.12
N ALA A 509 -7.35 3.30 -31.82
CA ALA A 509 -8.00 4.52 -32.27
C ALA A 509 -6.98 5.49 -32.90
N ASP A 510 -7.38 6.08 -34.01
CA ASP A 510 -6.67 7.19 -34.65
C ASP A 510 -7.11 8.51 -34.01
N LEU A 511 -6.47 8.87 -32.90
CA LEU A 511 -6.79 10.04 -32.09
C LEU A 511 -6.72 11.38 -32.86
N SER A 512 -6.13 11.40 -34.06
CA SER A 512 -6.12 12.61 -34.91
C SER A 512 -7.51 12.95 -35.47
N ARG A 513 -8.40 11.96 -35.63
CA ARG A 513 -9.71 12.08 -36.29
C ARG A 513 -10.88 11.37 -35.60
N ALA A 514 -10.63 10.39 -34.72
CA ALA A 514 -11.68 9.61 -34.07
C ALA A 514 -12.55 10.46 -33.15
N THR A 515 -13.86 10.30 -33.30
CA THR A 515 -14.93 10.93 -32.50
C THR A 515 -15.48 9.98 -31.45
N LEU A 516 -16.24 10.51 -30.48
CA LEU A 516 -17.01 9.68 -29.56
C LEU A 516 -18.09 8.87 -30.30
N LYS A 517 -18.67 9.41 -31.37
CA LYS A 517 -19.63 8.70 -32.24
C LYS A 517 -19.02 7.47 -32.90
N ASP A 518 -17.80 7.59 -33.44
CA ASP A 518 -17.09 6.44 -34.03
C ASP A 518 -16.93 5.32 -32.98
N LEU A 519 -16.56 5.66 -31.74
CA LEU A 519 -16.46 4.70 -30.64
C LEU A 519 -17.81 4.04 -30.31
N VAL A 520 -18.86 4.85 -30.16
CA VAL A 520 -20.20 4.39 -29.75
C VAL A 520 -20.80 3.47 -30.82
N ASP A 521 -20.88 3.93 -32.07
CA ASP A 521 -21.44 3.17 -33.19
C ASP A 521 -20.62 1.89 -33.48
N ASP A 522 -19.31 2.05 -33.74
CA ASP A 522 -18.49 0.99 -34.34
C ASP A 522 -17.85 0.03 -33.33
N ILE A 523 -17.78 0.40 -32.05
CA ILE A 523 -17.28 -0.48 -30.99
C ILE A 523 -18.41 -0.89 -30.04
N VAL A 524 -19.10 0.07 -29.42
CA VAL A 524 -20.03 -0.25 -28.31
C VAL A 524 -21.29 -0.94 -28.84
N MET A 525 -21.99 -0.35 -29.80
CA MET A 525 -23.15 -0.96 -30.44
C MET A 525 -22.71 -2.16 -31.32
N SER A 526 -21.95 -1.91 -32.40
CA SER A 526 -21.68 -2.91 -33.45
C SER A 526 -20.73 -4.05 -33.09
N LYS A 527 -19.87 -3.91 -32.05
CA LYS A 527 -18.85 -4.93 -31.70
C LYS A 527 -18.93 -5.46 -30.28
N LEU A 528 -19.57 -4.74 -29.35
CA LEU A 528 -19.82 -5.20 -27.99
C LEU A 528 -21.29 -5.59 -27.76
N GLY A 529 -22.18 -5.38 -28.73
CA GLY A 529 -23.56 -5.89 -28.67
C GLY A 529 -24.52 -5.05 -27.85
N PHE A 530 -24.27 -3.75 -27.71
CA PHE A 530 -25.17 -2.79 -27.07
C PHE A 530 -26.17 -2.13 -28.07
N GLU A 531 -26.32 -2.70 -29.27
CA GLU A 531 -27.34 -2.28 -30.23
C GLU A 531 -28.75 -2.51 -29.66
N GLY A 532 -29.53 -1.45 -29.47
CA GLY A 532 -30.86 -1.52 -28.85
C GLY A 532 -30.85 -1.64 -27.32
N LYS A 533 -29.78 -1.23 -26.63
CA LYS A 533 -29.71 -1.09 -25.17
C LYS A 533 -29.44 0.35 -24.76
N GLU A 534 -29.95 0.74 -23.59
CA GLU A 534 -29.60 1.99 -22.93
C GLU A 534 -28.29 1.82 -22.12
N PHE A 535 -27.34 2.73 -22.31
CA PHE A 535 -26.04 2.64 -21.62
C PHE A 535 -25.33 3.99 -21.48
N VAL A 536 -24.41 4.06 -20.52
CA VAL A 536 -23.57 5.23 -20.26
C VAL A 536 -22.11 4.90 -20.52
N VAL A 537 -21.38 5.83 -21.14
CA VAL A 537 -19.92 5.72 -21.31
C VAL A 537 -19.23 6.74 -20.40
N ASN A 538 -18.43 6.26 -19.45
CA ASN A 538 -17.64 7.08 -18.53
C ASN A 538 -16.14 7.03 -18.85
N ASN A 539 -15.40 8.08 -18.55
CA ASN A 539 -13.93 8.04 -18.40
C ASN A 539 -13.54 8.22 -16.91
N ASP A 540 -12.24 8.36 -16.62
CA ASP A 540 -11.75 8.61 -15.25
C ASP A 540 -12.04 10.06 -14.74
N ILE A 541 -12.75 10.91 -15.52
CA ILE A 541 -13.21 12.27 -15.15
C ILE A 541 -14.71 12.28 -14.84
N GLY A 542 -15.53 11.61 -15.65
CA GLY A 542 -17.00 11.58 -15.50
C GLY A 542 -17.72 10.94 -16.70
N THR A 543 -19.01 11.24 -16.83
CA THR A 543 -19.84 10.83 -17.97
C THR A 543 -19.39 11.53 -19.26
N LEU A 544 -19.28 10.76 -20.35
CA LEU A 544 -19.02 11.27 -21.70
C LEU A 544 -20.28 11.34 -22.56
N VAL A 545 -21.16 10.35 -22.45
CA VAL A 545 -22.44 10.26 -23.16
C VAL A 545 -23.38 9.30 -22.43
N GLU A 546 -24.66 9.63 -22.43
CA GLU A 546 -25.75 8.75 -22.02
C GLU A 546 -26.60 8.39 -23.26
N CYS A 547 -26.53 7.12 -23.68
CA CYS A 547 -27.17 6.64 -24.90
C CYS A 547 -28.57 6.09 -24.58
N PHE A 548 -29.60 6.85 -24.98
CA PHE A 548 -31.02 6.47 -24.96
C PHE A 548 -31.56 6.35 -26.40
N GLU A 549 -32.77 5.82 -26.59
CA GLU A 549 -33.33 5.54 -27.94
C GLU A 549 -33.38 6.76 -28.89
N ASP A 550 -33.53 7.99 -28.36
CA ASP A 550 -33.59 9.27 -29.11
C ASP A 550 -32.34 10.17 -28.94
N GLY A 551 -31.18 9.61 -28.55
CA GLY A 551 -30.03 10.36 -27.99
C GLY A 551 -29.16 11.20 -28.96
N ASP A 552 -29.56 12.45 -29.25
CA ASP A 552 -28.67 13.51 -29.80
C ASP A 552 -27.79 14.15 -28.69
N ASP A 553 -26.68 13.50 -28.31
CA ASP A 553 -25.70 14.04 -27.33
C ASP A 553 -24.61 14.91 -28.00
N GLU A 554 -24.38 16.12 -27.47
CA GLU A 554 -23.40 17.09 -27.99
C GLU A 554 -21.95 16.58 -28.02
N ASN A 555 -21.60 15.57 -27.23
CA ASN A 555 -20.25 15.01 -27.15
C ASN A 555 -19.97 13.97 -28.25
N LEU A 556 -21.00 13.33 -28.82
CA LEU A 556 -20.85 12.37 -29.92
C LEU A 556 -19.97 12.90 -31.09
N PRO A 557 -20.22 14.09 -31.66
CA PRO A 557 -19.38 14.62 -32.75
C PRO A 557 -18.02 15.16 -32.31
N LYS A 558 -17.71 15.28 -31.01
CA LYS A 558 -16.43 15.79 -30.51
C LYS A 558 -15.34 14.73 -30.67
N LYS A 559 -14.08 15.13 -30.89
CA LYS A 559 -12.97 14.15 -30.97
C LYS A 559 -12.70 13.56 -29.60
N LEU A 560 -12.19 12.33 -29.58
CA LEU A 560 -11.76 11.67 -28.34
C LEU A 560 -10.75 12.55 -27.56
N THR A 561 -9.82 13.21 -28.26
CA THR A 561 -8.85 14.15 -27.67
C THR A 561 -9.49 15.33 -26.94
N ASP A 562 -10.59 15.85 -27.48
CA ASP A 562 -11.25 17.07 -27.01
C ASP A 562 -12.08 16.79 -25.74
N LEU A 563 -12.43 15.51 -25.54
CA LEU A 563 -13.03 14.93 -24.34
C LEU A 563 -11.98 14.45 -23.31
N GLY A 564 -10.71 14.84 -23.50
CA GLY A 564 -9.59 14.46 -22.63
C GLY A 564 -9.10 13.02 -22.77
N ILE A 565 -9.61 12.25 -23.74
CA ILE A 565 -9.23 10.85 -23.96
C ILE A 565 -7.90 10.82 -24.72
N LYS A 566 -6.87 10.35 -24.03
CA LYS A 566 -5.52 10.14 -24.55
C LYS A 566 -5.27 8.66 -24.87
N LYS A 567 -4.11 8.37 -25.46
CA LYS A 567 -3.53 7.02 -25.48
C LYS A 567 -3.58 6.36 -24.10
N ASP A 568 -3.90 5.06 -24.10
CA ASP A 568 -4.05 4.16 -22.95
C ASP A 568 -5.14 4.54 -21.93
N SER A 569 -5.96 5.55 -22.21
CA SER A 569 -7.14 5.89 -21.40
C SER A 569 -8.09 4.71 -21.24
N PHE A 570 -8.77 4.65 -20.09
CA PHE A 570 -9.81 3.68 -19.81
C PHE A 570 -11.19 4.32 -19.90
N LEU A 571 -12.07 3.70 -20.68
CA LEU A 571 -13.48 4.05 -20.78
C LEU A 571 -14.32 2.90 -20.20
N THR A 572 -15.39 3.22 -19.47
CA THR A 572 -16.28 2.23 -18.85
C THR A 572 -17.68 2.37 -19.42
N VAL A 573 -18.13 1.36 -20.17
CA VAL A 573 -19.54 1.24 -20.59
C VAL A 573 -20.32 0.58 -19.46
N ILE A 574 -21.44 1.19 -19.09
CA ILE A 574 -22.35 0.73 -18.05
C ILE A 574 -23.73 0.55 -18.69
N ASP A 575 -24.18 -0.70 -18.79
CA ASP A 575 -25.55 -1.05 -19.15
C ASP A 575 -26.54 -0.53 -18.08
N GLN A 576 -27.60 0.15 -18.52
CA GLN A 576 -28.65 0.70 -17.66
C GLN A 576 -29.92 -0.17 -17.60
N ASP A 577 -30.00 -1.25 -18.40
CA ASP A 577 -31.11 -2.20 -18.39
C ASP A 577 -31.28 -2.89 -17.01
N ASP A 578 -32.43 -2.68 -16.36
CA ASP A 578 -32.75 -3.23 -15.04
C ASP A 578 -33.00 -4.75 -15.02
N GLU A 579 -33.40 -5.36 -16.15
CA GLU A 579 -33.79 -6.78 -16.22
C GLU A 579 -32.72 -7.67 -16.87
N ASP A 580 -31.92 -7.15 -17.81
CA ASP A 580 -30.89 -7.93 -18.50
C ASP A 580 -29.52 -7.22 -18.58
N THR A 581 -29.08 -6.68 -17.44
CA THR A 581 -27.84 -5.92 -17.33
C THR A 581 -26.58 -6.75 -17.60
N LEU A 582 -25.76 -6.32 -18.56
CA LEU A 582 -24.40 -6.80 -18.78
C LEU A 582 -23.44 -6.34 -17.65
N VAL A 583 -22.35 -7.08 -17.44
CA VAL A 583 -21.23 -6.56 -16.64
C VAL A 583 -20.61 -5.35 -17.33
N ASN A 584 -20.07 -4.40 -16.55
CA ASN A 584 -19.44 -3.20 -17.12
C ASN A 584 -18.33 -3.61 -18.09
N VAL A 585 -18.24 -2.93 -19.24
CA VAL A 585 -17.14 -3.12 -20.19
C VAL A 585 -16.10 -2.04 -19.97
N VAL A 586 -14.87 -2.43 -19.66
CA VAL A 586 -13.73 -1.52 -19.57
C VAL A 586 -12.90 -1.63 -20.85
N ILE A 587 -12.85 -0.53 -21.61
CA ILE A 587 -12.15 -0.40 -22.89
C ILE A 587 -10.86 0.40 -22.65
N ASN A 588 -9.71 -0.18 -22.96
CA ASN A 588 -8.42 0.54 -23.04
C ASN A 588 -8.20 1.05 -24.48
N VAL A 589 -8.03 2.36 -24.63
CA VAL A 589 -7.91 3.04 -25.94
C VAL A 589 -6.44 3.17 -26.34
N GLN A 590 -5.97 2.30 -27.23
CA GLN A 590 -4.59 2.31 -27.73
C GLN A 590 -4.50 3.24 -28.95
N GLU A 591 -3.48 4.09 -28.97
CA GLU A 591 -3.23 4.98 -30.12
C GLU A 591 -2.60 4.20 -31.27
N GLY A 592 -3.09 4.40 -32.50
CA GLY A 592 -2.47 3.86 -33.70
C GLY A 592 -2.97 4.51 -34.98
N THR A 593 -2.04 4.77 -35.91
CA THR A 593 -2.36 5.34 -37.22
C THR A 593 -3.10 4.31 -38.08
N LEU A 594 -4.42 4.49 -38.23
CA LEU A 594 -5.25 3.73 -39.15
C LEU A 594 -5.30 4.46 -40.50
N LYS A 595 -5.31 3.72 -41.61
CA LYS A 595 -5.34 4.33 -42.95
C LYS A 595 -6.59 5.17 -43.17
N GLU A 596 -6.54 6.16 -44.07
CA GLU A 596 -7.68 7.03 -44.40
C GLU A 596 -8.89 6.24 -44.94
N ASP A 597 -8.67 5.07 -45.57
CA ASP A 597 -9.70 4.13 -46.03
C ASP A 597 -10.27 3.23 -44.91
N GLU A 598 -9.64 3.19 -43.73
CA GLU A 598 -10.11 2.43 -42.56
C GLU A 598 -10.88 3.34 -41.58
N LYS A 599 -11.82 2.75 -40.82
CA LYS A 599 -12.60 3.46 -39.79
C LYS A 599 -11.67 4.06 -38.71
N PRO A 600 -12.04 5.20 -38.07
CA PRO A 600 -11.19 5.86 -37.07
C PRO A 600 -10.91 5.04 -35.82
N VAL A 601 -11.73 4.04 -35.53
CA VAL A 601 -11.58 3.10 -34.40
C VAL A 601 -11.65 1.65 -34.88
N LYS A 602 -10.98 0.75 -34.15
CA LYS A 602 -10.83 -0.66 -34.53
C LYS A 602 -10.70 -1.56 -33.30
N ALA A 603 -11.59 -2.53 -33.17
CA ALA A 603 -11.50 -3.56 -32.13
C ALA A 603 -10.19 -4.38 -32.25
N THR A 604 -9.56 -4.74 -31.13
CA THR A 604 -8.43 -5.69 -31.14
C THR A 604 -8.88 -7.16 -31.22
N PHE A 605 -10.19 -7.40 -31.29
CA PHE A 605 -10.84 -8.72 -31.27
C PHE A 605 -11.63 -8.95 -32.57
N SER A 606 -11.62 -10.20 -33.05
CA SER A 606 -12.14 -10.56 -34.39
C SER A 606 -13.63 -10.90 -34.42
N GLU A 607 -14.14 -11.46 -33.33
CA GLU A 607 -15.50 -11.97 -33.18
C GLU A 607 -16.20 -11.18 -32.06
N ILE A 608 -17.53 -11.01 -32.13
CA ILE A 608 -18.30 -10.33 -31.08
C ILE A 608 -18.19 -11.16 -29.80
N PRO A 609 -17.68 -10.59 -28.68
CA PRO A 609 -17.46 -11.35 -27.46
C PRO A 609 -18.77 -11.58 -26.70
N GLU A 610 -18.91 -12.77 -26.11
CA GLU A 610 -19.99 -13.05 -25.16
C GLU A 610 -19.69 -12.34 -23.83
N ILE A 611 -20.32 -11.18 -23.62
CA ILE A 611 -20.17 -10.39 -22.40
C ILE A 611 -21.03 -11.03 -21.29
N PRO A 612 -20.46 -11.33 -20.11
CA PRO A 612 -21.23 -11.88 -19.00
C PRO A 612 -22.38 -10.96 -18.55
N ARG A 613 -23.51 -11.56 -18.18
CA ARG A 613 -24.60 -10.85 -17.50
C ARG A 613 -24.26 -10.68 -16.02
N ARG A 614 -24.73 -9.59 -15.39
CA ARG A 614 -24.63 -9.43 -13.94
C ARG A 614 -25.45 -10.52 -13.23
N PRO A 615 -25.03 -11.04 -12.06
CA PRO A 615 -25.91 -11.87 -11.25
C PRO A 615 -27.16 -11.08 -10.85
N LYS A 616 -28.37 -11.64 -11.08
CA LYS A 616 -29.59 -11.00 -10.58
C LYS A 616 -29.51 -10.90 -9.05
N LYS A 617 -29.65 -9.68 -8.52
CA LYS A 617 -29.69 -9.44 -7.07
C LYS A 617 -30.82 -10.26 -6.46
N LEU A 618 -30.48 -11.16 -5.54
CA LEU A 618 -31.46 -11.79 -4.67
C LEU A 618 -32.11 -10.68 -3.82
N GLN A 619 -33.34 -10.30 -4.14
CA GLN A 619 -34.11 -9.39 -3.31
C GLN A 619 -34.20 -10.00 -1.90
N PRO A 620 -33.95 -9.22 -0.82
CA PRO A 620 -34.18 -9.72 0.53
C PRO A 620 -35.65 -10.11 0.64
N VAL A 621 -35.91 -11.36 1.00
CA VAL A 621 -37.29 -11.91 1.03
C VAL A 621 -38.15 -11.03 1.92
N ALA A 622 -39.15 -10.39 1.33
CA ALA A 622 -40.07 -9.54 2.05
C ALA A 622 -40.73 -10.34 3.19
N ALA A 623 -40.51 -9.91 4.43
CA ALA A 623 -41.17 -10.49 5.58
C ALA A 623 -42.67 -10.12 5.50
N ASN A 624 -43.50 -11.06 5.06
CA ASN A 624 -44.95 -10.90 5.00
C ASN A 624 -45.47 -10.54 6.40
N GLY A 625 -45.89 -9.29 6.58
CA GLY A 625 -46.26 -8.74 7.87
C GLY A 625 -47.69 -9.09 8.30
N ASN A 626 -47.92 -8.98 9.60
CA ASN A 626 -49.20 -8.63 10.24
C ASN A 626 -48.92 -8.42 11.74
N GLY A 627 -49.29 -7.28 12.32
CA GLY A 627 -49.07 -7.06 13.77
C GLY A 627 -48.97 -5.61 14.29
N GLU A 628 -49.80 -4.69 13.76
CA GLU A 628 -50.25 -3.43 14.41
C GLU A 628 -49.22 -2.42 14.99
N LEU A 629 -49.73 -1.23 15.35
CA LEU A 629 -48.96 -0.04 15.73
C LEU A 629 -48.79 0.08 17.24
N ASN A 630 -47.66 0.68 17.68
CA ASN A 630 -47.67 1.86 18.57
C ASN A 630 -46.25 2.44 18.76
N ASP A 631 -46.19 3.70 19.20
CA ASP A 631 -44.96 4.46 19.46
C ASP A 631 -44.17 3.93 20.68
N GLU A 632 -42.82 4.07 20.65
CA GLU A 632 -42.07 5.03 21.48
C GLU A 632 -40.53 4.79 21.38
N GLN A 633 -39.76 5.64 22.06
CA GLN A 633 -38.30 5.82 21.95
C GLN A 633 -37.49 4.67 22.59
N ALA A 634 -36.31 4.31 22.00
CA ALA A 634 -35.05 4.14 22.76
C ALA A 634 -33.79 3.86 21.90
N VAL A 635 -32.77 4.70 22.12
CA VAL A 635 -31.33 4.42 22.30
C VAL A 635 -30.71 3.11 21.78
N SER A 636 -29.60 3.24 21.05
CA SER A 636 -28.70 2.16 20.60
C SER A 636 -27.96 1.41 21.74
N ALA A 637 -27.86 0.08 21.64
CA ALA A 637 -26.99 -0.75 22.47
C ALA A 637 -26.29 -1.85 21.64
N GLU A 638 -25.07 -2.24 22.02
CA GLU A 638 -24.24 -3.20 21.29
C GLU A 638 -24.69 -4.67 21.46
N PRO A 639 -24.57 -5.52 20.41
CA PRO A 639 -24.92 -6.94 20.50
C PRO A 639 -23.83 -7.78 21.19
N LYS A 640 -24.05 -8.16 22.45
CA LYS A 640 -23.28 -9.23 23.12
C LYS A 640 -23.63 -10.62 22.57
N GLY A 641 -22.69 -11.56 22.67
CA GLY A 641 -22.66 -12.80 21.88
C GLY A 641 -23.79 -13.81 22.11
N ILE A 642 -24.14 -14.53 21.05
CA ILE A 642 -25.25 -15.48 20.98
C ILE A 642 -24.91 -16.81 21.68
N LYS A 643 -25.71 -17.19 22.68
CA LYS A 643 -25.85 -18.59 23.14
C LYS A 643 -26.98 -19.28 22.37
N ARG A 644 -26.84 -20.58 22.10
CA ARG A 644 -27.87 -21.40 21.45
C ARG A 644 -28.92 -21.86 22.49
N PRO A 645 -30.22 -21.90 22.16
CA PRO A 645 -31.21 -22.63 22.95
C PRO A 645 -31.12 -24.15 22.73
N HIS A 646 -31.68 -24.91 23.66
CA HIS A 646 -31.83 -26.37 23.58
C HIS A 646 -33.33 -26.70 23.50
N GLY A 647 -33.69 -27.77 22.80
CA GLY A 647 -35.03 -28.37 22.83
C GLY A 647 -34.94 -29.88 23.08
N GLU A 648 -35.85 -30.38 23.91
CA GLU A 648 -36.16 -31.80 24.14
C GLU A 648 -37.29 -32.19 23.14
N ASP A 649 -37.62 -33.43 22.81
CA ASP A 649 -37.13 -34.75 23.26
C ASP A 649 -37.40 -35.80 22.15
N GLY A 650 -36.72 -36.96 22.12
CA GLY A 650 -37.07 -38.05 21.17
C GLY A 650 -35.95 -39.01 20.72
N GLU A 651 -35.74 -40.10 21.47
CA GLU A 651 -34.79 -41.20 21.20
C GLU A 651 -35.45 -42.42 20.48
N PRO A 652 -34.69 -43.47 20.04
CA PRO A 652 -33.37 -43.49 19.35
C PRO A 652 -33.39 -44.51 18.15
N PRO A 653 -32.24 -44.92 17.53
CA PRO A 653 -31.46 -46.04 18.09
C PRO A 653 -29.93 -46.13 17.78
N LEU A 654 -29.14 -46.25 18.86
CA LEU A 654 -28.06 -47.24 19.08
C LEU A 654 -26.61 -47.13 18.49
N LYS A 655 -25.67 -47.26 19.46
CA LYS A 655 -24.27 -47.82 19.45
C LYS A 655 -23.12 -46.84 19.11
N LYS A 656 -22.28 -46.43 20.09
CA LYS A 656 -21.21 -47.16 20.87
C LYS A 656 -19.89 -47.28 20.09
N LEU A 657 -18.66 -47.15 20.63
CA LEU A 657 -18.02 -47.07 21.97
C LEU A 657 -16.58 -46.48 21.77
N LYS A 658 -15.71 -46.04 22.72
CA LYS A 658 -15.64 -45.92 24.19
C LYS A 658 -14.55 -44.86 24.58
N ILE A 659 -14.62 -44.23 25.76
CA ILE A 659 -13.45 -43.66 26.50
C ILE A 659 -13.42 -44.25 27.94
N THR A 660 -12.27 -44.25 28.61
CA THR A 660 -12.10 -44.64 30.03
C THR A 660 -11.29 -43.60 30.80
N GLU A 661 -11.81 -43.18 31.96
CA GLU A 661 -11.13 -42.34 32.95
C GLU A 661 -10.68 -43.14 34.19
N SER A 662 -9.74 -42.58 34.95
CA SER A 662 -9.46 -42.71 36.41
C SER A 662 -7.95 -42.49 36.68
N GLY A 663 -7.50 -41.92 37.80
CA GLY A 663 -8.24 -41.39 38.96
C GLY A 663 -7.35 -40.50 39.86
N THR A 664 -7.94 -39.99 40.94
CA THR A 664 -7.45 -38.97 41.88
C THR A 664 -6.30 -39.39 42.81
N ASP A 665 -5.58 -38.39 43.36
CA ASP A 665 -5.32 -38.11 44.81
C ASP A 665 -4.07 -37.17 44.92
N ILE A 666 -4.06 -35.97 45.56
CA ILE A 666 -4.33 -35.47 46.93
C ILE A 666 -3.07 -35.49 47.85
N VAL A 667 -2.95 -34.47 48.74
CA VAL A 667 -1.93 -34.19 49.80
C VAL A 667 -0.63 -33.44 49.38
N ASP A 668 0.05 -32.58 50.17
CA ASP A 668 -0.30 -31.39 51.02
C ASP A 668 1.01 -30.72 51.60
N VAL A 669 0.90 -29.52 52.21
CA VAL A 669 1.81 -28.82 53.16
C VAL A 669 3.16 -28.19 52.68
N ASP A 670 3.26 -26.87 52.96
CA ASP A 670 4.37 -25.94 53.38
C ASP A 670 5.88 -26.37 53.32
N GLU A 671 6.90 -25.47 53.17
CA GLU A 671 7.15 -24.22 53.91
C GLU A 671 8.04 -23.14 53.18
N VAL A 672 7.61 -21.86 53.31
CA VAL A 672 8.37 -20.67 53.83
C VAL A 672 9.61 -20.04 53.10
N GLN A 673 9.52 -18.71 52.92
CA GLN A 673 10.60 -17.69 52.71
C GLN A 673 11.36 -17.63 51.34
N SER A 674 11.71 -16.45 50.77
CA SER A 674 11.50 -15.03 51.16
C SER A 674 11.69 -14.03 50.00
N ARG A 675 11.25 -12.76 50.21
CA ARG A 675 11.52 -11.51 49.43
C ARG A 675 10.92 -11.45 48.00
N ALA A 676 9.94 -10.59 47.68
CA ALA A 676 9.90 -9.11 47.66
C ALA A 676 10.52 -8.48 46.39
N ALA A 677 9.90 -7.50 45.71
CA ALA A 677 8.56 -6.91 45.85
C ALA A 677 8.17 -6.06 44.61
N GLY A 678 6.86 -5.85 44.39
CA GLY A 678 6.30 -4.83 43.48
C GLY A 678 6.28 -5.22 41.99
N GLY A 679 5.16 -5.17 41.26
CA GLY A 679 3.79 -4.79 41.63
C GLY A 679 3.20 -3.76 40.66
N ALA A 680 2.64 -4.22 39.54
CA ALA A 680 1.87 -3.37 38.63
C ALA A 680 0.39 -3.35 39.05
N ILE A 681 -0.22 -2.17 39.05
CA ILE A 681 -1.64 -1.98 39.39
C ILE A 681 -2.46 -2.09 38.11
N VAL A 682 -3.53 -2.90 38.16
CA VAL A 682 -4.65 -2.85 37.22
C VAL A 682 -5.77 -2.06 37.90
N ILE A 683 -6.47 -1.22 37.14
CA ILE A 683 -7.73 -0.59 37.54
C ILE A 683 -8.77 -0.99 36.50
N ASP A 684 -9.81 -1.67 36.93
CA ASP A 684 -11.05 -1.84 36.16
C ASP A 684 -12.02 -0.73 36.56
N ASP A 685 -12.49 0.03 35.57
CA ASP A 685 -13.86 0.60 35.43
C ASP A 685 -13.95 1.38 34.09
#